data_AF-A0AAN7T1J1-F1
#
_entry.id   AF-A0AAN7T1J1-F1
#
_cell.length_a   1.000
_cell.length_b   1.000
_cell.length_c   1.000
_cell.angle_alpha   90.00
_cell.angle_beta   90.00
_cell.angle_gamma   90.00
#
_symmetry.space_group_name_H-M   'P 1'
#
loop_
_entity.id
_entity.type
_entity.pdbx_description
1 polymer ?
#
loop_
_entity_poly.entity_id
_entity_poly.type
_entity_poly.pdbx_seq_one_letter_code
_entity_poly.pdbx_strand_id
1 'polypeptide(L)'
;MANTQVTHRQAYRRTDDFTPGTPKLKLVNEPVQLPLDPTGVLVKVHAVSLNYRDANISNGGNPWPVTPNGIICNDAAGEVIAVGDKVKSLKVGDRVAPVIDTEYITERSTGRSWLAANEDGVLASYIMYDEEIFGKLPTYLDWESACLIPCAGVTAWAALRGVGIGKSVLIQGLRVILSSSSDEKLEKMKQLFPTPPISTVNYDRNPEWHEEVLELTDGIGVDLVVENGGASSLVRSMMCTRRGGIVSQVGYLGKQKPEDLKDFISTIIDRRITLRGINAGSKFDMEDLCAALSATRMDLSDIIDTVYAFDKAEEALQSLWEGKVQICVLDDVHRSFDNFFCGKAGETAWYKHASFRTTTGYTVSIKISRMDQLPPELIEQILSHLPTASAITNLSQTCQKLHDVIKKGENSIWHTFAQRQFPSIGADPPWRETAFNLASRARAFDRRAFIARECAPPRDDGSTLVQVHRGHHFGFMPVIDSYNTSAAEGGREVLAWGAAGRLRLRTTKGKDVKWSSYSIPDDANPHTDILDLHLLRPRQNRNRFGESILIRRANREIALLNAMPEKDNWVPASKYVVKADTTLDCVDVNQAVDPLLAVCDSKAVQLFPVHTSKETMQADKIVPVEVVSTTKQRKRCAKFMSEDRLAVATQHLEGLQQAPIEIFDISPSGLESVPIAALQIFSAYTTATKAPTGRIGANCLANVTDNPDRGSPLLLSGWSDGLVRLYDLRSGNNPVRAFADAVDDGQIFSLLTIGQERFLAGSHQNACLKVFDMRMDGQVYSYRQTRPIEPPTSSKNGAVSTPSGQSSSRSARGLNIFLALTVHRATQPWQPLPGRQNNARLPRYRGSIYSLSSPSPSSRTVYAGIENHVIQLDFMNTDDWLVNRGKVRNHLDDRPVLNLSCYERPRRGHESTDIVLLRKQRDLEISALKDQDIEPGWDERWKLEQQRTRKGMAASWWQSRS
;
A
#
# COMPACT_ATOMS: atom_id res chain seq x y z
N MET A 1 44.70 16.00 10.22
CA MET A 1 45.73 15.01 10.60
C MET A 1 46.49 14.65 9.34
N ALA A 2 47.80 14.45 9.45
CA ALA A 2 48.68 14.15 8.32
C ALA A 2 48.18 12.90 7.57
N ASN A 3 48.14 13.00 6.23
CA ASN A 3 47.66 11.95 5.34
C ASN A 3 48.77 10.88 5.23
N THR A 4 48.88 10.00 6.21
CA THR A 4 49.78 8.84 6.14
C THR A 4 49.25 7.94 5.02
N GLN A 5 49.85 8.00 3.84
CA GLN A 5 49.50 7.11 2.73
C GLN A 5 49.76 5.67 3.19
N VAL A 6 48.68 4.91 3.39
CA VAL A 6 48.74 3.48 3.71
C VAL A 6 49.32 2.76 2.50
N THR A 7 50.55 2.26 2.60
CA THR A 7 51.24 1.55 1.50
C THR A 7 51.23 0.03 1.68
N HIS A 8 51.01 -0.46 2.90
CA HIS A 8 51.03 -1.87 3.25
C HIS A 8 49.89 -2.22 4.20
N ARG A 9 49.46 -3.48 4.17
CA ARG A 9 48.51 -4.07 5.10
C ARG A 9 49.08 -5.34 5.72
N GLN A 10 48.79 -5.54 7.00
CA GLN A 10 48.88 -6.83 7.65
C GLN A 10 47.62 -7.65 7.35
N ALA A 11 47.78 -8.92 6.99
CA ALA A 11 46.69 -9.86 6.73
C ALA A 11 47.05 -11.27 7.18
N TYR A 12 46.06 -12.04 7.63
CA TYR A 12 46.24 -13.48 7.90
C TYR A 12 45.79 -14.30 6.70
N ARG A 13 46.74 -14.99 6.07
CA ARG A 13 46.48 -15.95 5.00
C ARG A 13 46.46 -17.36 5.57
N ARG A 14 45.59 -18.23 5.05
CA ARG A 14 45.60 -19.65 5.42
C ARG A 14 46.89 -20.32 4.95
N THR A 15 47.36 -21.30 5.72
CA THR A 15 48.48 -22.18 5.32
C THR A 15 48.03 -23.33 4.43
N ASP A 16 46.72 -23.65 4.45
CA ASP A 16 46.10 -24.82 3.84
C ASP A 16 46.78 -26.17 4.23
N ASP A 17 47.51 -26.18 5.36
CA ASP A 17 48.00 -27.41 5.98
C ASP A 17 46.97 -27.93 6.99
N PHE A 18 46.30 -29.01 6.62
CA PHE A 18 45.21 -29.60 7.41
C PHE A 18 45.70 -30.61 8.46
N THR A 19 47.01 -30.75 8.65
CA THR A 19 47.57 -31.66 9.65
C THR A 19 47.15 -31.22 11.06
N PRO A 20 46.60 -32.10 11.93
CA PRO A 20 46.24 -31.72 13.29
C PRO A 20 47.44 -31.14 14.06
N GLY A 21 47.25 -29.99 14.72
CA GLY A 21 48.27 -29.34 15.54
C GLY A 21 49.26 -28.45 14.79
N THR A 22 49.18 -28.33 13.46
CA THR A 22 49.98 -27.36 12.69
C THR A 22 49.26 -26.02 12.57
N PRO A 23 49.99 -24.87 12.52
CA PRO A 23 49.40 -23.55 12.37
C PRO A 23 48.53 -23.44 11.11
N LYS A 24 47.31 -22.92 11.26
CA LYS A 24 46.33 -22.74 10.19
C LYS A 24 46.45 -21.40 9.50
N LEU A 25 46.98 -20.39 10.19
CA LEU A 25 47.13 -19.04 9.69
C LEU A 25 48.60 -18.60 9.68
N LYS A 26 48.93 -17.76 8.70
CA LYS A 26 50.22 -17.09 8.58
C LYS A 26 49.98 -15.59 8.43
N LEU A 27 50.54 -14.81 9.36
CA LEU A 27 50.56 -13.36 9.25
C LEU A 27 51.52 -12.93 8.14
N VAL A 28 51.02 -12.12 7.21
CA VAL A 28 51.81 -11.51 6.13
C VAL A 28 51.68 -9.99 6.18
N ASN A 29 52.71 -9.30 5.73
CA ASN A 29 52.68 -7.86 5.46
C ASN A 29 52.86 -7.67 3.96
N GLU A 30 51.83 -7.16 3.29
CA GLU A 30 51.77 -7.07 1.83
C GLU A 30 51.35 -5.66 1.38
N PRO A 31 51.77 -5.19 0.18
CA PRO A 31 51.42 -3.86 -0.29
C PRO A 31 49.90 -3.72 -0.52
N VAL A 32 49.35 -2.55 -0.23
CA VAL A 32 47.98 -2.18 -0.64
C VAL A 32 48.03 -1.70 -2.09
N GLN A 33 47.11 -2.17 -2.92
CA GLN A 33 47.06 -1.79 -4.33
C GLN A 33 46.61 -0.32 -4.45
N LEU A 34 47.50 0.52 -4.98
CA LEU A 34 47.29 1.94 -5.23
C LEU A 34 47.77 2.31 -6.66
N PRO A 35 47.14 3.29 -7.34
CA PRO A 35 45.97 4.07 -6.90
C PRO A 35 44.72 3.21 -6.81
N LEU A 36 43.71 3.69 -6.06
CA LEU A 36 42.42 2.99 -5.98
C LEU A 36 41.75 2.96 -7.36
N ASP A 37 41.02 1.88 -7.62
CA ASP A 37 40.11 1.83 -8.76
C ASP A 37 39.09 2.98 -8.68
N PRO A 38 38.53 3.45 -9.81
CA PRO A 38 37.62 4.59 -9.82
C PRO A 38 36.43 4.46 -8.86
N THR A 39 35.90 3.25 -8.68
CA THR A 39 34.81 2.91 -7.75
C THR A 39 35.30 2.17 -6.50
N GLY A 40 36.61 2.03 -6.34
CA GLY A 40 37.24 1.34 -5.22
C GLY A 40 37.16 2.15 -3.93
N VAL A 41 36.95 1.46 -2.82
CA VAL A 41 36.86 2.04 -1.48
C VAL A 41 37.85 1.33 -0.57
N LEU A 42 38.72 2.12 0.07
CA LEU A 42 39.69 1.62 1.04
C LEU A 42 39.13 1.79 2.44
N VAL A 43 39.05 0.69 3.17
CA VAL A 43 38.47 0.63 4.53
C VAL A 43 39.54 0.19 5.52
N LYS A 44 39.67 0.95 6.61
CA LYS A 44 40.44 0.58 7.80
C LYS A 44 39.58 -0.35 8.65
N VAL A 45 40.03 -1.59 8.84
CA VAL A 45 39.28 -2.60 9.59
C VAL A 45 39.51 -2.38 11.08
N HIS A 46 38.42 -2.32 11.86
CA HIS A 46 38.49 -2.16 13.30
C HIS A 46 38.22 -3.47 14.03
N ALA A 47 37.24 -4.25 13.57
CA ALA A 47 36.88 -5.54 14.15
C ALA A 47 36.52 -6.56 13.08
N VAL A 48 36.82 -7.83 13.36
CA VAL A 48 36.49 -8.99 12.52
C VAL A 48 35.82 -10.04 13.40
N SER A 49 34.71 -10.63 12.97
CA SER A 49 34.11 -11.77 13.66
C SER A 49 34.36 -13.08 12.95
N LEU A 50 34.60 -14.13 13.73
CA LEU A 50 34.80 -15.48 13.20
C LEU A 50 33.47 -16.24 13.16
N ASN A 51 33.23 -16.91 12.04
CA ASN A 51 32.11 -17.84 11.85
C ASN A 51 32.62 -19.28 11.82
N TYR A 52 31.78 -20.27 12.15
CA TYR A 52 32.17 -21.69 12.10
C TYR A 52 32.75 -22.11 10.74
N ARG A 53 32.25 -21.49 9.66
CA ARG A 53 32.77 -21.66 8.30
C ARG A 53 34.28 -21.39 8.21
N ASP A 54 34.79 -20.39 8.91
CA ASP A 54 36.21 -20.03 8.89
C ASP A 54 37.07 -21.15 9.50
N ALA A 55 36.66 -21.67 10.65
CA ALA A 55 37.31 -22.82 11.29
C ALA A 55 37.20 -24.08 10.41
N ASN A 56 36.04 -24.34 9.81
CA ASN A 56 35.82 -25.48 8.92
C ASN A 56 36.76 -25.43 7.70
N ILE A 57 36.82 -24.30 7.00
CA ILE A 57 37.68 -24.11 5.82
C ILE A 57 39.16 -24.33 6.19
N SER A 58 39.58 -23.79 7.34
CA SER A 58 40.96 -23.92 7.82
C SER A 58 41.37 -25.35 8.18
N ASN A 59 40.39 -26.21 8.47
CA ASN A 59 40.61 -27.63 8.75
C ASN A 59 40.28 -28.53 7.55
N GLY A 60 40.20 -27.95 6.34
CA GLY A 60 40.01 -28.69 5.08
C GLY A 60 38.55 -29.05 4.80
N GLY A 61 37.61 -28.52 5.58
CA GLY A 61 36.18 -28.72 5.38
C GLY A 61 35.52 -27.55 4.67
N ASN A 62 34.92 -27.78 3.50
CA ASN A 62 33.95 -26.89 2.86
C ASN A 62 33.32 -27.66 1.69
N PRO A 63 31.99 -27.65 1.50
CA PRO A 63 31.38 -28.33 0.36
C PRO A 63 31.59 -27.59 -0.97
N TRP A 64 32.20 -26.40 -0.95
CA TRP A 64 32.49 -25.59 -2.14
C TRP A 64 34.00 -25.35 -2.32
N PRO A 65 34.46 -25.08 -3.54
CA PRO A 65 35.85 -24.71 -3.80
C PRO A 65 36.30 -23.47 -3.02
N VAL A 66 37.58 -23.41 -2.68
CA VAL A 66 38.19 -22.34 -1.91
C VAL A 66 39.51 -21.96 -2.57
N THR A 67 39.80 -20.67 -2.70
CA THR A 67 41.06 -20.17 -3.27
C THR A 67 42.23 -20.53 -2.35
N PRO A 68 43.33 -21.10 -2.87
CA PRO A 68 44.50 -21.48 -2.06
C PRO A 68 45.15 -20.27 -1.38
N ASN A 69 45.59 -20.43 -0.13
CA ASN A 69 46.27 -19.42 0.69
C ASN A 69 45.52 -18.07 0.78
N GLY A 70 44.19 -18.12 0.68
CA GLY A 70 43.35 -16.92 0.76
C GLY A 70 43.34 -16.29 2.16
N ILE A 71 42.98 -15.01 2.23
CA ILE A 71 42.64 -14.34 3.49
C ILE A 71 41.32 -14.94 4.02
N ILE A 72 41.24 -15.17 5.32
CA ILE A 72 40.09 -15.78 5.99
C ILE A 72 39.11 -14.73 6.55
N CYS A 73 37.96 -15.19 7.08
CA CYS A 73 36.85 -14.39 7.59
C CYS A 73 36.10 -13.63 6.49
N ASN A 74 34.80 -13.48 6.67
CA ASN A 74 33.91 -12.74 5.77
C ASN A 74 33.22 -11.55 6.44
N ASP A 75 33.36 -11.41 7.76
CA ASP A 75 32.71 -10.39 8.56
C ASP A 75 33.71 -9.37 9.10
N ALA A 76 33.57 -8.11 8.73
CA ALA A 76 34.39 -7.03 9.23
C ALA A 76 33.56 -5.77 9.44
N ALA A 77 33.93 -4.95 10.42
CA ALA A 77 33.45 -3.59 10.57
C ALA A 77 34.63 -2.62 10.49
N GLY A 78 34.50 -1.59 9.67
CA GLY A 78 35.58 -0.65 9.42
C GLY A 78 35.13 0.76 9.04
N GLU A 79 36.11 1.65 8.93
CA GLU A 79 35.94 3.05 8.54
C GLU A 79 36.51 3.29 7.15
N VAL A 80 35.76 3.97 6.27
CA VAL A 80 36.26 4.39 4.96
C VAL A 80 37.35 5.44 5.14
N ILE A 81 38.56 5.19 4.65
CA ILE A 81 39.70 6.13 4.73
C ILE A 81 40.09 6.76 3.40
N ALA A 82 39.73 6.13 2.28
CA ALA A 82 39.90 6.69 0.95
C ALA A 82 38.86 6.12 -0.03
N VAL A 83 38.51 6.90 -1.05
CA VAL A 83 37.55 6.54 -2.09
C VAL A 83 38.11 6.90 -3.47
N GLY A 84 37.78 6.09 -4.48
CA GLY A 84 38.02 6.40 -5.88
C GLY A 84 37.22 7.62 -6.36
N ASP A 85 37.61 8.16 -7.50
CA ASP A 85 37.05 9.40 -8.08
C ASP A 85 35.61 9.28 -8.59
N LYS A 86 35.11 8.05 -8.78
CA LYS A 86 33.75 7.76 -9.24
C LYS A 86 32.82 7.20 -8.17
N VAL A 87 33.29 7.07 -6.91
CA VAL A 87 32.46 6.62 -5.78
C VAL A 87 31.36 7.64 -5.49
N LYS A 88 30.10 7.18 -5.36
CA LYS A 88 28.93 8.06 -5.16
C LYS A 88 28.18 7.84 -3.86
N SER A 89 28.20 6.61 -3.34
CA SER A 89 27.36 6.18 -2.22
C SER A 89 28.06 6.27 -0.86
N LEU A 90 29.40 6.27 -0.87
CA LEU A 90 30.26 6.27 0.32
C LEU A 90 31.20 7.47 0.34
N LYS A 91 31.59 7.87 1.55
CA LYS A 91 32.59 8.93 1.78
C LYS A 91 33.53 8.54 2.91
N VAL A 92 34.70 9.19 2.95
CA VAL A 92 35.65 9.08 4.07
C VAL A 92 34.94 9.36 5.40
N GLY A 93 35.18 8.49 6.38
CA GLY A 93 34.55 8.51 7.71
C GLY A 93 33.25 7.70 7.82
N ASP A 94 32.70 7.17 6.73
CA ASP A 94 31.54 6.27 6.81
C ASP A 94 31.96 4.93 7.47
N ARG A 95 31.12 4.41 8.37
CA ARG A 95 31.28 3.07 8.97
C ARG A 95 30.61 2.04 8.08
N VAL A 96 31.36 1.06 7.62
CA VAL A 96 30.92 0.09 6.61
C VAL A 96 31.38 -1.33 6.94
N ALA A 97 30.69 -2.28 6.34
CA ALA A 97 31.05 -3.68 6.32
C ALA A 97 30.79 -4.26 4.92
N PRO A 98 31.61 -5.20 4.44
CA PRO A 98 31.37 -5.84 3.15
C PRO A 98 30.23 -6.86 3.25
N VAL A 99 29.53 -7.08 2.14
CA VAL A 99 28.65 -8.25 2.00
C VAL A 99 29.47 -9.51 1.77
N ILE A 100 29.03 -10.66 2.29
CA ILE A 100 29.77 -11.93 2.16
C ILE A 100 29.84 -12.42 0.72
N ASP A 101 28.71 -12.31 0.01
CA ASP A 101 28.58 -12.70 -1.39
C ASP A 101 28.62 -11.43 -2.23
N THR A 102 29.81 -11.13 -2.76
CA THR A 102 30.13 -9.87 -3.44
C THR A 102 29.35 -9.70 -4.75
N GLU A 103 28.80 -10.80 -5.29
CA GLU A 103 27.90 -10.76 -6.45
C GLU A 103 26.41 -10.74 -6.05
N TYR A 104 26.07 -11.03 -4.79
CA TYR A 104 24.68 -11.04 -4.30
C TYR A 104 24.22 -9.65 -3.79
N ILE A 105 24.33 -8.65 -4.65
CA ILE A 105 23.86 -7.29 -4.34
C ILE A 105 22.33 -7.23 -4.29
N THR A 106 21.66 -7.98 -5.19
CA THR A 106 20.20 -8.00 -5.30
C THR A 106 19.67 -9.43 -5.40
N GLU A 107 18.38 -9.63 -5.09
CA GLU A 107 17.70 -10.93 -5.22
C GLU A 107 17.63 -11.48 -6.67
N ARG A 108 18.08 -10.71 -7.67
CA ARG A 108 18.16 -11.12 -9.08
C ARG A 108 19.57 -11.40 -9.56
N SER A 109 20.58 -11.28 -8.69
CA SER A 109 21.96 -11.60 -9.05
C SER A 109 22.05 -13.07 -9.49
N THR A 110 22.70 -13.28 -10.64
CA THR A 110 22.91 -14.61 -11.23
C THR A 110 24.28 -15.19 -10.89
N GLY A 111 25.18 -14.33 -10.41
CA GLY A 111 26.53 -14.67 -9.98
C GLY A 111 26.59 -15.08 -8.50
N ARG A 112 27.75 -15.60 -8.10
CA ARG A 112 28.09 -15.94 -6.73
C ARG A 112 29.60 -15.82 -6.57
N SER A 113 30.05 -14.99 -5.64
CA SER A 113 31.45 -14.92 -5.25
C SER A 113 31.58 -14.65 -3.76
N TRP A 114 32.25 -15.54 -3.04
CA TRP A 114 32.30 -15.48 -1.57
C TRP A 114 33.64 -15.03 -1.03
N LEU A 115 33.57 -14.08 -0.11
CA LEU A 115 34.68 -13.74 0.77
C LEU A 115 35.14 -14.98 1.56
N ALA A 116 36.46 -15.10 1.70
CA ALA A 116 37.17 -16.25 2.27
C ALA A 116 36.97 -17.59 1.54
N ALA A 117 36.32 -17.60 0.37
CA ALA A 117 36.34 -18.75 -0.55
C ALA A 117 36.82 -18.37 -1.93
N ASN A 118 35.94 -17.88 -2.81
CA ASN A 118 36.30 -17.52 -4.18
C ASN A 118 37.20 -16.27 -4.22
N GLU A 119 37.07 -15.41 -3.21
CA GLU A 119 37.84 -14.19 -3.03
C GLU A 119 38.55 -14.17 -1.67
N ASP A 120 39.59 -13.35 -1.57
CA ASP A 120 40.23 -13.04 -0.29
C ASP A 120 39.20 -12.49 0.70
N GLY A 121 39.23 -12.99 1.93
CA GLY A 121 38.41 -12.55 3.04
C GLY A 121 38.87 -11.24 3.67
N VAL A 122 38.47 -11.02 4.91
CA VAL A 122 38.54 -9.70 5.57
C VAL A 122 39.42 -9.66 6.82
N LEU A 123 40.08 -10.76 7.18
CA LEU A 123 41.03 -10.79 8.30
C LEU A 123 42.35 -10.07 7.96
N ALA A 124 42.26 -8.75 7.85
CA ALA A 124 43.33 -7.84 7.48
C ALA A 124 43.11 -6.46 8.11
N SER A 125 44.19 -5.70 8.25
CA SER A 125 44.18 -4.30 8.70
C SER A 125 43.51 -3.32 7.74
N TYR A 126 43.57 -3.60 6.44
CA TYR A 126 42.90 -2.81 5.42
C TYR A 126 42.29 -3.72 4.35
N ILE A 127 41.06 -3.40 3.96
CA ILE A 127 40.35 -4.09 2.88
C ILE A 127 39.95 -3.09 1.80
N MET A 128 39.89 -3.58 0.57
CA MET A 128 39.58 -2.77 -0.61
C MET A 128 38.66 -3.54 -1.53
N TYR A 129 37.48 -2.97 -1.78
CA TYR A 129 36.47 -3.51 -2.69
C TYR A 129 35.75 -2.36 -3.39
N ASP A 130 34.93 -2.69 -4.39
CA ASP A 130 34.02 -1.74 -5.03
C ASP A 130 33.00 -1.19 -4.02
N GLU A 131 32.56 0.06 -4.19
CA GLU A 131 31.55 0.69 -3.33
C GLU A 131 30.24 -0.12 -3.23
N GLU A 132 29.90 -0.88 -4.26
CA GLU A 132 28.69 -1.70 -4.28
C GLU A 132 28.74 -2.86 -3.28
N ILE A 133 29.92 -3.34 -2.89
CA ILE A 133 30.10 -4.47 -1.96
C ILE A 133 29.88 -4.04 -0.50
N PHE A 134 29.98 -2.74 -0.19
CA PHE A 134 29.88 -2.25 1.18
C PHE A 134 28.46 -1.80 1.56
N GLY A 135 28.00 -2.24 2.74
CA GLY A 135 26.80 -1.72 3.41
C GLY A 135 27.19 -0.80 4.58
N LYS A 136 26.39 0.25 4.84
CA LYS A 136 26.60 1.14 5.99
C LYS A 136 26.16 0.46 7.29
N LEU A 137 26.97 0.63 8.33
CA LEU A 137 26.73 0.08 9.66
C LEU A 137 26.06 1.10 10.60
N PRO A 138 25.26 0.65 11.58
CA PRO A 138 24.70 1.52 12.61
C PRO A 138 25.80 2.21 13.44
N THR A 139 25.72 3.53 13.58
CA THR A 139 26.76 4.30 14.29
C THR A 139 26.72 4.13 15.81
N TYR A 140 25.66 3.54 16.37
CA TYR A 140 25.49 3.38 17.81
C TYR A 140 26.10 2.09 18.37
N LEU A 141 26.39 1.12 17.50
CA LEU A 141 27.08 -0.12 17.87
C LEU A 141 28.59 0.15 17.93
N ASP A 142 29.30 -0.45 18.87
CA ASP A 142 30.76 -0.49 18.80
C ASP A 142 31.22 -1.35 17.61
N TRP A 143 32.53 -1.36 17.34
CA TRP A 143 33.07 -2.10 16.20
C TRP A 143 32.86 -3.60 16.34
N GLU A 144 33.00 -4.12 17.57
CA GLU A 144 32.86 -5.52 17.92
C GLU A 144 31.43 -6.03 17.69
N SER A 145 30.42 -5.25 18.09
CA SER A 145 29.01 -5.58 17.83
C SER A 145 28.66 -5.45 16.35
N ALA A 146 29.19 -4.42 15.68
CA ALA A 146 28.84 -4.13 14.29
C ALA A 146 29.41 -5.17 13.32
N CYS A 147 30.55 -5.81 13.63
CA CYS A 147 31.12 -6.83 12.75
C CYS A 147 30.30 -8.12 12.71
N LEU A 148 29.40 -8.38 13.68
CA LEU A 148 28.52 -9.56 13.69
C LEU A 148 27.40 -9.54 12.62
N ILE A 149 27.18 -8.37 12.02
CA ILE A 149 26.06 -8.13 11.11
C ILE A 149 26.17 -8.93 9.81
N PRO A 150 27.28 -8.87 9.03
CA PRO A 150 27.26 -9.26 7.62
C PRO A 150 26.94 -10.75 7.37
N CYS A 151 27.45 -11.66 8.20
CA CYS A 151 27.12 -13.09 8.13
C CYS A 151 25.96 -13.48 9.00
N ALA A 152 26.20 -13.58 10.31
CA ALA A 152 25.25 -14.19 11.22
C ALA A 152 23.96 -13.37 11.30
N GLY A 153 24.09 -12.04 11.42
CA GLY A 153 22.96 -11.11 11.44
C GLY A 153 22.11 -11.22 10.17
N VAL A 154 22.71 -11.05 8.99
CA VAL A 154 22.00 -11.07 7.71
C VAL A 154 21.40 -12.45 7.43
N THR A 155 22.09 -13.54 7.77
CA THR A 155 21.57 -14.91 7.65
C THR A 155 20.30 -15.09 8.48
N ALA A 156 20.32 -14.65 9.74
CA ALA A 156 19.15 -14.70 10.61
C ALA A 156 18.00 -13.84 10.06
N TRP A 157 18.30 -12.61 9.60
CA TRP A 157 17.32 -11.71 9.00
C TRP A 157 16.67 -12.31 7.74
N ALA A 158 17.47 -12.89 6.85
CA ALA A 158 16.99 -13.55 5.65
C ALA A 158 16.14 -14.78 5.98
N ALA A 159 16.53 -15.58 6.97
CA ALA A 159 15.79 -16.76 7.41
C ALA A 159 14.42 -16.41 8.01
N LEU A 160 14.28 -15.22 8.60
CA LEU A 160 13.06 -14.68 9.19
C LEU A 160 12.04 -14.15 8.17
N ARG A 161 12.37 -14.10 6.88
CA ARG A 161 11.51 -13.43 5.90
C ARG A 161 10.15 -14.10 5.71
N GLY A 162 9.12 -13.26 5.78
CA GLY A 162 7.71 -13.67 5.66
C GLY A 162 7.03 -14.01 7.00
N VAL A 163 7.73 -13.85 8.13
CA VAL A 163 7.16 -14.01 9.47
C VAL A 163 6.52 -12.71 9.94
N GLY A 164 5.25 -12.78 10.34
CA GLY A 164 4.51 -11.66 10.94
C GLY A 164 4.39 -11.78 12.45
N ILE A 165 3.91 -10.73 13.10
CA ILE A 165 3.64 -10.71 14.56
C ILE A 165 2.63 -11.80 14.93
N GLY A 166 2.86 -12.49 16.06
CA GLY A 166 1.98 -13.53 16.60
C GLY A 166 2.23 -14.93 16.03
N LYS A 167 3.39 -15.15 15.41
CA LYS A 167 3.84 -16.42 14.85
C LYS A 167 4.79 -17.12 15.83
N SER A 168 4.69 -18.44 15.93
CA SER A 168 5.65 -19.27 16.67
C SER A 168 6.78 -19.67 15.76
N VAL A 169 8.00 -19.58 16.25
CA VAL A 169 9.16 -19.92 15.46
C VAL A 169 10.06 -20.80 16.32
N LEU A 170 10.36 -22.00 15.81
CA LEU A 170 11.52 -22.77 16.25
C LEU A 170 12.74 -22.13 15.58
N ILE A 171 12.99 -20.88 15.95
CA ILE A 171 14.35 -20.42 15.99
C ILE A 171 14.77 -20.75 17.40
N GLN A 172 16.05 -20.73 17.56
CA GLN A 172 16.59 -19.90 18.61
C GLN A 172 15.95 -18.43 18.65
N GLY A 173 14.58 -18.15 18.82
CA GLY A 173 13.80 -16.82 18.67
C GLY A 173 12.26 -16.70 18.14
N LEU A 174 11.32 -15.91 18.80
CA LEU A 174 9.79 -15.67 18.80
C LEU A 174 8.69 -16.81 18.96
N ARG A 175 7.70 -16.71 19.92
CA ARG A 175 7.27 -17.86 20.83
C ARG A 175 8.28 -18.96 20.66
N VAL A 176 9.42 -18.64 21.23
CA VAL A 176 10.66 -19.23 20.79
C VAL A 176 10.84 -20.53 21.50
N ILE A 177 11.12 -21.54 20.70
CA ILE A 177 11.56 -22.83 21.20
C ILE A 177 13.01 -22.97 20.75
N LEU A 178 13.94 -22.77 21.69
CA LEU A 178 15.37 -22.87 21.45
C LEU A 178 15.83 -24.31 21.69
N SER A 179 16.55 -24.91 20.75
CA SER A 179 17.17 -26.22 20.93
C SER A 179 18.69 -26.15 21.05
N SER A 180 19.27 -27.00 21.93
CA SER A 180 20.72 -27.14 22.14
C SER A 180 21.03 -28.51 22.77
N SER A 181 22.26 -28.98 22.68
CA SER A 181 22.74 -30.14 23.46
C SER A 181 23.14 -29.77 24.90
N SER A 182 23.24 -28.49 25.24
CA SER A 182 23.74 -28.00 26.53
C SER A 182 22.66 -27.26 27.32
N ASP A 183 22.27 -27.80 28.47
CA ASP A 183 21.33 -27.15 29.39
C ASP A 183 21.86 -25.80 29.91
N GLU A 184 23.17 -25.70 30.13
CA GLU A 184 23.83 -24.46 30.56
C GLU A 184 23.63 -23.33 29.53
N LYS A 185 23.79 -23.63 28.24
CA LYS A 185 23.55 -22.67 27.15
C LYS A 185 22.08 -22.29 27.05
N LEU A 186 21.18 -23.26 27.20
CA LEU A 186 19.73 -23.02 27.19
C LEU A 186 19.30 -22.08 28.33
N GLU A 187 19.84 -22.30 29.53
CA GLU A 187 19.53 -21.50 30.71
C GLU A 187 20.14 -20.09 30.61
N LYS A 188 21.38 -19.96 30.14
CA LYS A 188 22.00 -18.66 29.84
C LYS A 188 21.15 -17.83 28.88
N MET A 189 20.63 -18.44 27.81
CA MET A 189 19.78 -17.74 26.83
C MET A 189 18.42 -17.31 27.41
N LYS A 190 17.80 -18.11 28.29
CA LYS A 190 16.58 -17.69 29.00
C LYS A 190 16.82 -16.48 29.91
N GLN A 191 17.98 -16.45 30.57
CA GLN A 191 18.35 -15.35 31.47
C GLN A 191 18.65 -14.06 30.70
N LEU A 192 19.34 -14.16 29.56
CA LEU A 192 19.63 -13.01 28.69
C LEU A 192 18.38 -12.44 28.02
N PHE A 193 17.40 -13.28 27.67
CA PHE A 193 16.19 -12.87 26.96
C PHE A 193 14.90 -13.29 27.69
N PRO A 194 14.60 -12.69 28.86
CA PRO A 194 13.45 -13.08 29.67
C PRO A 194 12.10 -12.63 29.10
N THR A 195 12.09 -11.73 28.12
CA THR A 195 10.87 -11.18 27.51
C THR A 195 11.03 -11.01 26.00
N PRO A 196 10.25 -11.74 25.17
CA PRO A 196 9.26 -12.76 25.53
C PRO A 196 9.92 -14.04 26.07
N PRO A 197 9.21 -14.84 26.90
CA PRO A 197 9.75 -16.07 27.45
C PRO A 197 10.17 -17.07 26.36
N ILE A 198 11.35 -17.69 26.57
CA ILE A 198 11.94 -18.72 25.72
C ILE A 198 11.65 -20.10 26.30
N SER A 199 10.99 -20.95 25.52
CA SER A 199 10.93 -22.40 25.77
C SER A 199 12.19 -23.05 25.23
N THR A 200 12.62 -24.16 25.83
CA THR A 200 13.89 -24.81 25.44
C THR A 200 13.73 -26.31 25.37
N VAL A 201 14.44 -26.95 24.44
CA VAL A 201 14.46 -28.40 24.28
C VAL A 201 15.90 -28.90 24.14
N ASN A 202 16.27 -29.96 24.86
CA ASN A 202 17.60 -30.57 24.75
C ASN A 202 17.57 -31.79 23.81
N TYR A 203 18.14 -31.63 22.61
CA TYR A 203 18.10 -32.69 21.58
C TYR A 203 19.05 -33.87 21.83
N ASP A 204 20.01 -33.73 22.74
CA ASP A 204 20.95 -34.81 23.10
C ASP A 204 20.34 -35.72 24.17
N ARG A 205 19.62 -35.13 25.14
CA ARG A 205 18.85 -35.87 26.15
C ARG A 205 17.58 -36.52 25.58
N ASN A 206 16.93 -35.85 24.62
CA ASN A 206 15.72 -36.32 23.97
C ASN A 206 15.95 -36.43 22.45
N PRO A 207 16.29 -37.62 21.93
CA PRO A 207 16.44 -37.84 20.48
C PRO A 207 15.15 -37.54 19.69
N GLU A 208 13.99 -37.67 20.33
CA GLU A 208 12.67 -37.38 19.76
C GLU A 208 12.15 -35.99 20.18
N TRP A 209 13.06 -35.03 20.34
CA TRP A 209 12.80 -33.63 20.70
C TRP A 209 11.69 -32.94 19.90
N HIS A 210 11.42 -33.39 18.68
CA HIS A 210 10.36 -32.84 17.84
C HIS A 210 8.95 -33.09 18.42
N GLU A 211 8.75 -34.16 19.19
CA GLU A 211 7.51 -34.42 19.93
C GLU A 211 7.32 -33.41 21.07
N GLU A 212 8.39 -33.12 21.81
CA GLU A 212 8.39 -32.10 22.88
C GLU A 212 8.08 -30.70 22.31
N VAL A 213 8.58 -30.38 21.12
CA VAL A 213 8.20 -29.15 20.40
C VAL A 213 6.72 -29.14 20.05
N LEU A 214 6.15 -30.29 19.65
CA LEU A 214 4.71 -30.41 19.39
C LEU A 214 3.89 -30.25 20.67
N GLU A 215 4.30 -30.84 21.78
CA GLU A 215 3.67 -30.66 23.09
C GLU A 215 3.68 -29.19 23.53
N LEU A 216 4.85 -28.53 23.42
CA LEU A 216 4.99 -27.11 23.68
C LEU A 216 4.12 -26.25 22.74
N THR A 217 3.64 -26.79 21.62
CA THR A 217 2.79 -26.05 20.66
C THR A 217 1.38 -26.63 20.53
N ASP A 218 0.91 -27.34 21.56
CA ASP A 218 -0.45 -27.90 21.63
C ASP A 218 -0.79 -28.82 20.44
N GLY A 219 0.22 -29.54 19.93
CA GLY A 219 0.14 -30.44 18.77
C GLY A 219 0.12 -29.74 17.41
N ILE A 220 0.15 -28.41 17.36
CA ILE A 220 0.04 -27.65 16.10
C ILE A 220 1.37 -27.61 15.33
N GLY A 221 2.49 -27.50 16.06
CA GLY A 221 3.82 -27.24 15.50
C GLY A 221 4.11 -25.76 15.27
N VAL A 222 5.37 -25.45 14.95
CA VAL A 222 5.85 -24.06 14.77
C VAL A 222 5.55 -23.51 13.37
N ASP A 223 5.35 -22.20 13.23
CA ASP A 223 5.12 -21.55 11.93
C ASP A 223 6.37 -21.56 11.01
N LEU A 224 7.55 -21.38 11.60
CA LEU A 224 8.85 -21.39 10.93
C LEU A 224 9.89 -22.14 11.78
N VAL A 225 10.79 -22.87 11.12
CA VAL A 225 12.03 -23.41 11.71
C VAL A 225 13.24 -22.75 11.07
N VAL A 226 14.23 -22.36 11.87
CA VAL A 226 15.57 -21.99 11.39
C VAL A 226 16.50 -23.19 11.61
N GLU A 227 16.81 -23.90 10.52
CA GLU A 227 17.44 -25.22 10.56
C GLU A 227 18.94 -25.15 10.25
N ASN A 228 19.77 -25.58 11.21
CA ASN A 228 21.23 -25.49 11.13
C ASN A 228 21.95 -26.85 11.20
N GLY A 229 21.29 -27.92 11.66
CA GLY A 229 21.93 -29.22 11.81
C GLY A 229 22.05 -30.01 10.50
N GLY A 230 21.20 -29.72 9.50
CA GLY A 230 21.26 -30.40 8.20
C GLY A 230 20.50 -31.73 8.22
N ALA A 231 20.95 -32.72 7.43
CA ALA A 231 20.22 -33.98 7.24
C ALA A 231 19.83 -34.67 8.56
N SER A 232 20.72 -34.66 9.56
CA SER A 232 20.51 -35.31 10.86
C SER A 232 19.32 -34.78 11.68
N SER A 233 18.87 -33.56 11.42
CA SER A 233 17.78 -32.88 12.15
C SER A 233 16.63 -32.43 11.24
N LEU A 234 16.87 -32.25 9.94
CA LEU A 234 15.92 -31.65 9.00
C LEU A 234 14.56 -32.36 8.98
N VAL A 235 14.52 -33.70 8.95
CA VAL A 235 13.25 -34.44 8.93
C VAL A 235 12.45 -34.20 10.22
N ARG A 236 13.10 -34.25 11.38
CA ARG A 236 12.48 -33.95 12.68
C ARG A 236 12.00 -32.49 12.76
N SER A 237 12.79 -31.54 12.26
CA SER A 237 12.40 -30.14 12.11
C SER A 237 11.13 -29.98 11.27
N MET A 238 10.99 -30.72 10.17
CA MET A 238 9.75 -30.73 9.38
C MET A 238 8.57 -31.35 10.14
N MET A 239 8.81 -32.40 10.94
CA MET A 239 7.77 -33.06 11.73
C MET A 239 7.18 -32.14 12.81
N CYS A 240 7.99 -31.29 13.45
CA CYS A 240 7.50 -30.30 14.42
C CYS A 240 7.09 -28.95 13.79
N THR A 241 7.23 -28.77 12.47
CA THR A 241 6.72 -27.58 11.75
C THR A 241 5.24 -27.76 11.42
N ARG A 242 4.40 -26.76 11.70
CA ARG A 242 2.97 -26.84 11.41
C ARG A 242 2.71 -27.16 9.94
N ARG A 243 1.54 -27.75 9.64
CA ARG A 243 1.13 -27.97 8.25
C ARG A 243 1.12 -26.65 7.45
N GLY A 244 1.78 -26.63 6.30
CA GLY A 244 1.96 -25.42 5.49
C GLY A 244 2.93 -24.39 6.08
N GLY A 245 3.80 -24.80 7.01
CA GLY A 245 4.85 -23.98 7.61
C GLY A 245 6.13 -23.93 6.77
N ILE A 246 7.11 -23.18 7.26
CA ILE A 246 8.38 -22.92 6.55
C ILE A 246 9.53 -23.55 7.33
N VAL A 247 10.48 -24.14 6.62
CA VAL A 247 11.79 -24.52 7.17
C VAL A 247 12.85 -23.75 6.38
N SER A 248 13.58 -22.87 7.06
CA SER A 248 14.70 -22.12 6.51
C SER A 248 16.00 -22.86 6.82
N GLN A 249 16.54 -23.57 5.85
CA GLN A 249 17.81 -24.29 5.94
C GLN A 249 18.97 -23.30 5.83
N VAL A 250 19.67 -23.04 6.94
CA VAL A 250 20.79 -22.07 7.01
C VAL A 250 22.17 -22.74 7.08
N GLY A 251 22.26 -23.99 7.53
CA GLY A 251 23.55 -24.66 7.76
C GLY A 251 23.47 -26.18 7.79
N TYR A 252 24.57 -26.85 8.10
CA TYR A 252 24.71 -28.32 8.06
C TYR A 252 25.71 -28.83 9.11
N LEU A 253 25.63 -28.35 10.36
CA LEU A 253 26.60 -28.64 11.42
C LEU A 253 26.60 -30.11 11.88
N GLY A 254 25.51 -30.85 11.65
CA GLY A 254 25.40 -32.26 12.01
C GLY A 254 26.17 -33.18 11.06
N LYS A 255 26.46 -34.41 11.52
CA LYS A 255 27.01 -35.45 10.64
C LYS A 255 25.94 -35.86 9.63
N GLN A 256 26.25 -35.74 8.34
CA GLN A 256 25.30 -36.02 7.27
C GLN A 256 25.34 -37.52 6.92
N LYS A 257 24.23 -38.23 7.07
CA LYS A 257 24.07 -39.61 6.56
C LYS A 257 22.87 -39.68 5.61
N PRO A 258 22.97 -40.37 4.46
CA PRO A 258 21.84 -40.51 3.54
C PRO A 258 20.57 -41.09 4.20
N GLU A 259 20.75 -41.97 5.19
CA GLU A 259 19.66 -42.60 5.93
C GLU A 259 18.82 -41.59 6.73
N ASP A 260 19.41 -40.46 7.15
CA ASP A 260 18.71 -39.41 7.90
C ASP A 260 17.62 -38.71 7.06
N LEU A 261 17.65 -38.84 5.72
CA LEU A 261 16.69 -38.27 4.80
C LEU A 261 15.63 -39.26 4.30
N LYS A 262 15.58 -40.49 4.84
CA LYS A 262 14.67 -41.56 4.41
C LYS A 262 13.21 -41.10 4.30
N ASP A 263 12.74 -40.31 5.26
CA ASP A 263 11.34 -39.83 5.33
C ASP A 263 11.18 -38.38 4.82
N PHE A 264 12.18 -37.83 4.13
CA PHE A 264 12.15 -36.45 3.67
C PHE A 264 10.97 -36.16 2.73
N ILE A 265 10.79 -36.97 1.69
CA ILE A 265 9.75 -36.78 0.66
C ILE A 265 8.34 -37.02 1.23
N SER A 266 8.16 -38.04 2.07
CA SER A 266 6.87 -38.31 2.71
C SER A 266 6.49 -37.16 3.65
N THR A 267 7.44 -36.69 4.46
CA THR A 267 7.21 -35.61 5.44
C THR A 267 6.92 -34.27 4.77
N ILE A 268 7.68 -33.87 3.75
CA ILE A 268 7.45 -32.58 3.06
C ILE A 268 6.08 -32.52 2.38
N ILE A 269 5.62 -33.64 1.80
CA ILE A 269 4.31 -33.74 1.13
C ILE A 269 3.18 -33.74 2.16
N ASP A 270 3.25 -34.62 3.17
CA ASP A 270 2.17 -34.74 4.17
C ASP A 270 2.01 -33.45 4.99
N ARG A 271 3.13 -32.85 5.41
CA ARG A 271 3.12 -31.62 6.19
C ARG A 271 2.99 -30.36 5.31
N ARG A 272 3.02 -30.48 3.98
CA ARG A 272 2.95 -29.37 3.01
C ARG A 272 3.99 -28.28 3.28
N ILE A 273 5.21 -28.69 3.60
CA ILE A 273 6.27 -27.78 4.06
C ILE A 273 6.86 -26.98 2.91
N THR A 274 7.16 -25.71 3.16
CA THR A 274 8.02 -24.91 2.29
C THR A 274 9.45 -24.95 2.83
N LEU A 275 10.32 -25.73 2.18
CA LEU A 275 11.75 -25.74 2.49
C LEU A 275 12.47 -24.66 1.67
N ARG A 276 13.26 -23.81 2.32
CA ARG A 276 14.02 -22.72 1.71
C ARG A 276 15.49 -22.83 2.06
N GLY A 277 16.36 -22.76 1.07
CA GLY A 277 17.80 -22.58 1.32
C GLY A 277 18.11 -21.12 1.62
N ILE A 278 18.86 -20.88 2.67
CA ILE A 278 19.38 -19.56 3.04
C ILE A 278 20.90 -19.64 2.98
N ASN A 279 21.49 -18.64 2.33
CA ASN A 279 22.93 -18.61 2.09
C ASN A 279 23.42 -17.18 2.29
N ALA A 280 23.43 -16.77 3.56
CA ALA A 280 23.38 -15.36 3.95
C ALA A 280 22.21 -14.61 3.26
N GLY A 281 22.35 -13.30 3.13
CA GLY A 281 21.40 -12.42 2.43
C GLY A 281 22.12 -11.42 1.55
N SER A 282 21.35 -10.69 0.77
CA SER A 282 21.85 -9.69 -0.17
C SER A 282 22.32 -8.42 0.55
N LYS A 283 22.98 -7.51 -0.17
CA LYS A 283 23.27 -6.16 0.33
C LYS A 283 22.01 -5.46 0.87
N PHE A 284 20.88 -5.62 0.20
CA PHE A 284 19.63 -5.03 0.67
C PHE A 284 19.14 -5.64 1.99
N ASP A 285 19.42 -6.90 2.24
CA ASP A 285 19.07 -7.55 3.51
C ASP A 285 19.92 -7.03 4.66
N MET A 286 21.19 -6.77 4.38
CA MET A 286 22.09 -6.10 5.30
C MET A 286 21.64 -4.68 5.61
N GLU A 287 21.28 -3.90 4.60
CA GLU A 287 20.78 -2.54 4.80
C GLU A 287 19.45 -2.52 5.58
N ASP A 288 18.51 -3.42 5.26
CA ASP A 288 17.24 -3.55 5.98
C ASP A 288 17.46 -4.00 7.44
N LEU A 289 18.40 -4.92 7.69
CA LEU A 289 18.78 -5.33 9.04
C LEU A 289 19.43 -4.17 9.82
N CYS A 290 20.40 -3.48 9.23
CA CYS A 290 21.05 -2.31 9.84
C CYS A 290 20.03 -1.22 10.19
N ALA A 291 19.04 -1.00 9.32
CA ALA A 291 17.94 -0.08 9.59
C ALA A 291 17.07 -0.59 10.76
N ALA A 292 16.76 -1.88 10.82
CA ALA A 292 16.00 -2.47 11.92
C ALA A 292 16.74 -2.39 13.26
N LEU A 293 18.05 -2.66 13.28
CA LEU A 293 18.91 -2.52 14.46
C LEU A 293 18.95 -1.06 14.93
N SER A 294 19.16 -0.12 14.01
CA SER A 294 19.13 1.32 14.30
C SER A 294 17.80 1.77 14.91
N ALA A 295 16.70 1.22 14.40
CA ALA A 295 15.35 1.52 14.86
C ALA A 295 15.04 0.99 16.26
N THR A 296 15.49 -0.23 16.56
CA THR A 296 15.26 -0.87 17.84
C THR A 296 16.29 -0.48 18.89
N ARG A 297 17.43 0.08 18.47
CA ARG A 297 18.62 0.29 19.31
C ARG A 297 19.03 -1.01 20.00
N MET A 298 18.87 -2.14 19.30
CA MET A 298 19.24 -3.45 19.82
C MET A 298 20.75 -3.50 20.04
N ASP A 299 21.14 -3.89 21.25
CA ASP A 299 22.53 -4.14 21.58
C ASP A 299 22.90 -5.57 21.15
N LEU A 300 24.13 -5.72 20.65
CA LEU A 300 24.69 -7.02 20.28
C LEU A 300 25.90 -7.37 21.15
N SER A 301 26.32 -6.51 22.10
CA SER A 301 27.43 -6.81 23.00
C SER A 301 27.15 -8.04 23.87
N ASP A 302 25.89 -8.25 24.26
CA ASP A 302 25.47 -9.32 25.17
C ASP A 302 25.60 -10.73 24.58
N ILE A 303 25.75 -10.84 23.26
CA ILE A 303 25.94 -12.13 22.58
C ILE A 303 27.41 -12.43 22.24
N ILE A 304 28.31 -11.46 22.45
CA ILE A 304 29.75 -11.67 22.28
C ILE A 304 30.26 -12.52 23.44
N ASP A 305 30.98 -13.60 23.12
CA ASP A 305 31.50 -14.52 24.13
C ASP A 305 32.90 -14.11 24.57
N THR A 306 33.82 -13.92 23.63
CA THR A 306 35.21 -13.55 23.89
C THR A 306 35.75 -12.64 22.80
N VAL A 307 36.53 -11.63 23.20
CA VAL A 307 37.29 -10.77 22.28
C VAL A 307 38.77 -11.12 22.38
N TYR A 308 39.41 -11.38 21.24
CA TYR A 308 40.85 -11.65 21.12
C TYR A 308 41.54 -10.47 20.44
N ALA A 309 42.83 -10.28 20.70
CA ALA A 309 43.63 -9.33 19.92
C ALA A 309 43.92 -9.89 18.52
N PHE A 310 44.14 -9.02 17.54
CA PHE A 310 44.42 -9.42 16.15
C PHE A 310 45.58 -10.44 16.01
N ASP A 311 46.63 -10.31 16.83
CA ASP A 311 47.78 -11.22 16.82
C ASP A 311 47.48 -12.63 17.37
N LYS A 312 46.32 -12.79 18.03
CA LYS A 312 45.79 -14.05 18.57
C LYS A 312 44.80 -14.76 17.65
N ALA A 313 44.75 -14.39 16.36
CA ALA A 313 43.84 -14.99 15.38
C ALA A 313 43.88 -16.53 15.32
N GLU A 314 45.06 -17.14 15.45
CA GLU A 314 45.22 -18.61 15.46
C GLU A 314 44.54 -19.25 16.69
N GLU A 315 44.73 -18.66 17.86
CA GLU A 315 44.15 -19.13 19.13
C GLU A 315 42.62 -18.97 19.13
N ALA A 316 42.14 -17.86 18.59
CA ALA A 316 40.72 -17.59 18.37
C ALA A 316 40.07 -18.65 17.46
N LEU A 317 40.72 -18.96 16.33
CA LEU A 317 40.24 -19.94 15.36
C LEU A 317 40.22 -21.37 15.95
N GLN A 318 41.26 -21.74 16.70
CA GLN A 318 41.32 -23.04 17.39
C GLN A 318 40.21 -23.16 18.46
N SER A 319 40.00 -22.11 19.26
CA SER A 319 38.97 -22.10 20.30
C SER A 319 37.55 -22.23 19.71
N LEU A 320 37.31 -21.63 18.54
CA LEU A 320 36.07 -21.78 17.79
C LEU A 320 35.89 -23.21 17.26
N TRP A 321 36.94 -23.82 16.71
CA TRP A 321 36.91 -25.21 16.22
C TRP A 321 36.62 -26.22 17.33
N GLU A 322 37.18 -26.01 18.52
CA GLU A 322 36.96 -26.85 19.71
C GLU A 322 35.59 -26.61 20.36
N GLY A 323 34.81 -25.62 19.88
CA GLY A 323 33.49 -25.27 20.40
C GLY A 323 33.51 -24.61 21.78
N LYS A 324 34.67 -24.08 22.20
CA LYS A 324 34.87 -23.39 23.49
C LYS A 324 34.29 -21.98 23.50
N VAL A 325 34.24 -21.32 22.35
CA VAL A 325 33.75 -19.95 22.16
C VAL A 325 32.66 -19.96 21.08
N GLN A 326 31.55 -19.22 21.30
CA GLN A 326 30.43 -19.16 20.34
C GLN A 326 30.46 -17.96 19.40
N ILE A 327 30.88 -16.79 19.90
CA ILE A 327 31.08 -15.57 19.11
C ILE A 327 32.44 -14.99 19.50
N CYS A 328 33.37 -15.01 18.56
CA CYS A 328 34.75 -14.57 18.73
C CYS A 328 34.99 -13.33 17.85
N VAL A 329 35.42 -12.23 18.47
CA VAL A 329 35.75 -10.98 17.78
C VAL A 329 37.23 -10.68 17.94
N LEU A 330 37.89 -10.27 16.85
CA LEU A 330 39.26 -9.76 16.89
C LEU A 330 39.21 -8.22 16.89
N ASP A 331 39.49 -7.60 18.03
CA ASP A 331 39.59 -6.15 18.17
C ASP A 331 41.06 -5.68 18.04
N ASP A 332 41.25 -4.39 17.85
CA ASP A 332 42.55 -3.71 17.96
C ASP A 332 43.56 -4.01 16.83
N VAL A 333 43.08 -4.21 15.59
CA VAL A 333 43.92 -4.46 14.38
C VAL A 333 45.01 -3.39 14.15
N HIS A 334 44.92 -2.24 14.81
CA HIS A 334 45.87 -1.13 14.67
C HIS A 334 46.59 -0.70 15.97
N ARG A 335 46.27 -1.20 17.17
CA ARG A 335 46.89 -0.70 18.43
C ARG A 335 48.31 -1.18 18.69
N SER A 336 48.86 -2.08 17.88
CA SER A 336 50.25 -2.52 18.00
C SER A 336 51.30 -1.41 17.73
N PHE A 337 50.90 -0.17 17.45
CA PHE A 337 51.80 0.94 17.14
C PHE A 337 51.56 2.27 17.89
N ASP A 338 50.55 2.39 18.76
CA ASP A 338 50.20 3.69 19.39
C ASP A 338 50.77 3.91 20.81
N ASN A 339 51.69 3.08 21.29
CA ASN A 339 52.38 3.30 22.58
C ASN A 339 53.52 4.35 22.54
N PHE A 340 53.47 5.27 21.59
CA PHE A 340 54.24 6.51 21.59
C PHE A 340 53.29 7.62 21.10
N PHE A 341 52.77 8.44 22.02
CA PHE A 341 52.23 9.81 21.88
C PHE A 341 50.91 10.04 22.67
N CYS A 342 51.03 10.72 23.83
CA CYS A 342 50.06 11.59 24.55
C CYS A 342 48.60 11.08 24.77
N GLY A 343 47.96 11.11 25.95
CA GLY A 343 47.97 12.05 27.07
C GLY A 343 46.51 12.39 27.48
N LYS A 344 46.17 12.23 28.77
CA LYS A 344 44.86 12.36 29.49
C LYS A 344 43.82 13.41 29.01
N ALA A 345 42.52 13.08 29.22
CA ALA A 345 41.38 13.85 29.81
C ALA A 345 40.03 13.30 29.26
N GLY A 346 38.85 13.23 29.89
CA GLY A 346 38.23 13.73 31.12
C GLY A 346 36.68 13.61 30.94
N GLU A 347 35.93 13.33 32.01
CA GLU A 347 34.47 13.11 32.03
C GLU A 347 33.60 14.27 31.47
N THR A 348 32.35 14.02 31.05
CA THR A 348 31.26 15.03 31.14
C THR A 348 29.83 14.44 31.01
N ALA A 349 28.99 14.77 32.01
CA ALA A 349 27.54 14.61 32.05
C ALA A 349 26.80 15.80 31.38
N TRP A 350 25.53 15.63 30.98
CA TRP A 350 24.68 16.72 30.44
C TRP A 350 23.27 16.81 31.10
N TYR A 351 22.83 18.05 31.37
CA TYR A 351 21.65 18.52 32.14
C TYR A 351 20.42 18.95 31.29
N LYS A 352 19.23 19.05 31.94
CA LYS A 352 17.94 19.66 31.46
C LYS A 352 17.79 21.13 31.90
N HIS A 353 17.32 22.05 31.04
CA HIS A 353 16.54 23.27 31.37
C HIS A 353 16.00 23.98 30.10
N ALA A 354 14.79 24.55 30.14
CA ALA A 354 14.26 25.46 29.10
C ALA A 354 13.58 26.68 29.74
N SER A 355 13.73 27.87 29.15
CA SER A 355 13.14 29.13 29.62
C SER A 355 12.61 29.96 28.45
N PHE A 356 11.52 30.72 28.65
CA PHE A 356 10.93 31.62 27.65
C PHE A 356 10.78 33.04 28.22
N ARG A 357 10.98 34.06 27.36
CA ARG A 357 10.80 35.49 27.66
C ARG A 357 9.50 35.99 27.05
N THR A 358 8.70 36.72 27.82
CA THR A 358 7.57 37.50 27.26
C THR A 358 8.02 38.90 26.88
N THR A 359 7.26 39.54 26.00
CA THR A 359 7.52 40.86 25.37
C THR A 359 7.60 42.04 26.34
N THR A 360 7.25 41.85 27.62
CA THR A 360 7.33 42.88 28.67
C THR A 360 8.51 42.71 29.64
N GLY A 361 9.45 41.80 29.36
CA GLY A 361 10.73 41.73 30.07
C GLY A 361 10.72 41.01 31.42
N TYR A 362 9.58 40.47 31.86
CA TYR A 362 9.52 39.61 33.05
C TYR A 362 9.77 38.15 32.67
N THR A 363 10.84 37.57 33.21
CA THR A 363 11.13 36.13 33.09
C THR A 363 10.31 35.38 34.13
N VAL A 364 9.17 34.82 33.74
CA VAL A 364 8.42 33.90 34.62
C VAL A 364 9.00 32.51 34.49
N SER A 365 9.83 32.11 35.45
CA SER A 365 10.36 30.75 35.55
C SER A 365 9.29 29.83 36.15
N ILE A 366 8.47 29.21 35.31
CA ILE A 366 7.55 28.16 35.75
C ILE A 366 8.31 26.84 35.79
N LYS A 367 8.48 26.28 36.99
CA LYS A 367 9.10 24.98 37.22
C LYS A 367 8.09 23.88 36.86
N ILE A 368 7.91 23.63 35.57
CA ILE A 368 6.97 22.60 35.10
C ILE A 368 7.72 21.27 35.14
N SER A 369 7.49 20.48 36.19
CA SER A 369 8.06 19.14 36.31
C SER A 369 7.21 18.08 35.61
N ARG A 370 5.92 18.36 35.37
CA ARG A 370 4.94 17.43 34.78
C ARG A 370 3.92 18.16 33.90
N MET A 371 3.48 17.50 32.82
CA MET A 371 2.62 18.09 31.78
C MET A 371 1.19 18.41 32.26
N ASP A 372 0.73 17.74 33.32
CA ASP A 372 -0.54 17.99 33.99
C ASP A 372 -0.57 19.33 34.76
N GLN A 373 0.57 20.00 34.95
CA GLN A 373 0.63 21.32 35.59
C GLN A 373 0.39 22.47 34.60
N LEU A 374 0.29 22.19 33.30
CA LEU A 374 0.02 23.22 32.29
C LEU A 374 -1.43 23.75 32.36
N PRO A 375 -1.65 25.02 31.99
CA PRO A 375 -2.98 25.56 31.69
C PRO A 375 -3.67 24.78 30.56
N PRO A 376 -5.01 24.62 30.59
CA PRO A 376 -5.77 23.91 29.55
C PRO A 376 -5.50 24.40 28.13
N GLU A 377 -5.30 25.71 27.94
CA GLU A 377 -5.10 26.34 26.64
C GLU A 377 -3.77 25.89 26.00
N LEU A 378 -2.71 25.77 26.80
CA LEU A 378 -1.41 25.27 26.34
C LEU A 378 -1.46 23.76 26.07
N ILE A 379 -2.24 23.02 26.85
CA ILE A 379 -2.47 21.58 26.61
C ILE A 379 -3.21 21.39 25.28
N GLU A 380 -4.26 22.16 25.00
CA GLU A 380 -4.98 22.11 23.72
C GLU A 380 -4.07 22.44 22.53
N GLN A 381 -3.22 23.47 22.68
CA GLN A 381 -2.23 23.80 21.66
C GLN A 381 -1.27 22.62 21.42
N ILE A 382 -0.72 21.99 22.46
CA ILE A 382 0.15 20.81 22.30
C ILE A 382 -0.60 19.65 21.61
N LEU A 383 -1.84 19.38 22.03
CA LEU A 383 -2.66 18.29 21.48
C LEU A 383 -2.95 18.49 19.99
N SER A 384 -3.14 19.73 19.54
CA SER A 384 -3.36 20.08 18.13
C SER A 384 -2.14 19.88 17.22
N HIS A 385 -0.94 19.71 17.82
CA HIS A 385 0.31 19.44 17.10
C HIS A 385 0.66 17.95 17.07
N LEU A 386 -0.13 17.09 17.73
CA LEU A 386 0.14 15.65 17.70
C LEU A 386 -0.13 15.06 16.31
N PRO A 387 0.77 14.18 15.82
CA PRO A 387 0.71 13.70 14.44
C PRO A 387 -0.45 12.72 14.20
N THR A 388 -1.03 12.13 15.25
CA THR A 388 -1.98 11.02 15.09
C THR A 388 -3.10 11.04 16.12
N ALA A 389 -4.29 10.56 15.71
CA ALA A 389 -5.43 10.39 16.60
C ALA A 389 -5.12 9.42 17.76
N SER A 390 -4.28 8.42 17.52
CA SER A 390 -3.80 7.49 18.55
C SER A 390 -2.89 8.18 19.57
N ALA A 391 -2.05 9.13 19.17
CA ALA A 391 -1.23 9.90 20.10
C ALA A 391 -2.09 10.75 21.05
N ILE A 392 -3.13 11.40 20.53
CA ILE A 392 -4.11 12.14 21.36
C ILE A 392 -4.80 11.19 22.35
N THR A 393 -5.24 10.02 21.87
CA THR A 393 -5.92 9.02 22.71
C THR A 393 -5.01 8.44 23.79
N ASN A 394 -3.79 8.01 23.43
CA ASN A 394 -2.83 7.46 24.37
C ASN A 394 -2.45 8.49 25.42
N LEU A 395 -2.26 9.74 25.02
CA LEU A 395 -1.96 10.82 25.96
C LEU A 395 -3.12 11.08 26.93
N SER A 396 -4.36 10.99 26.46
CA SER A 396 -5.56 11.08 27.31
C SER A 396 -5.60 10.01 28.41
N GLN A 397 -4.98 8.85 28.17
CA GLN A 397 -4.96 7.73 29.13
C GLN A 397 -3.88 7.89 30.21
N THR A 398 -2.94 8.83 30.03
CA THR A 398 -1.82 8.99 30.98
C THR A 398 -2.20 9.76 32.25
N CYS A 399 -3.24 10.61 32.21
CA CYS A 399 -3.64 11.47 33.33
C CYS A 399 -5.11 11.88 33.24
N GLN A 400 -5.81 11.93 34.39
CA GLN A 400 -7.21 12.36 34.48
C GLN A 400 -7.43 13.81 34.01
N LYS A 401 -6.54 14.75 34.33
CA LYS A 401 -6.66 16.14 33.87
C LYS A 401 -6.56 16.26 32.34
N LEU A 402 -5.66 15.50 31.72
CA LEU A 402 -5.53 15.45 30.25
C LEU A 402 -6.76 14.80 29.60
N HIS A 403 -7.28 13.75 30.22
CA HIS A 403 -8.54 13.14 29.82
C HIS A 403 -9.69 14.16 29.85
N ASP A 404 -9.81 14.93 30.93
CA ASP A 404 -10.87 15.93 31.10
C ASP A 404 -10.74 17.10 30.12
N VAL A 405 -9.52 17.57 29.82
CA VAL A 405 -9.29 18.59 28.80
C VAL A 405 -9.67 18.07 27.41
N ILE A 406 -9.26 16.85 27.05
CA ILE A 406 -9.64 16.24 25.75
C ILE A 406 -11.14 16.02 25.64
N LYS A 407 -11.80 15.66 26.76
CA LYS A 407 -13.24 15.45 26.83
C LYS A 407 -14.02 16.77 26.77
N LYS A 408 -13.53 17.84 27.41
CA LYS A 408 -14.15 19.18 27.38
C LYS A 408 -13.89 19.91 26.06
N GLY A 409 -12.69 19.79 25.50
CA GLY A 409 -12.27 20.33 24.21
C GLY A 409 -12.48 19.38 23.03
N GLU A 410 -13.34 18.37 23.17
CA GLU A 410 -13.53 17.29 22.19
C GLU A 410 -13.78 17.85 20.78
N ASN A 411 -14.63 18.87 20.65
CA ASN A 411 -14.88 19.47 19.35
C ASN A 411 -13.70 20.31 18.82
N SER A 412 -13.03 21.13 19.64
CA SER A 412 -11.95 22.03 19.18
C SER A 412 -10.68 21.27 18.80
N ILE A 413 -10.30 20.26 19.59
CA ILE A 413 -9.09 19.46 19.38
C ILE A 413 -9.24 18.61 18.11
N TRP A 414 -10.35 17.89 17.98
CA TRP A 414 -10.58 17.02 16.82
C TRP A 414 -10.82 17.82 15.53
N HIS A 415 -11.43 19.01 15.63
CA HIS A 415 -11.54 19.95 14.52
C HIS A 415 -10.16 20.35 14.00
N THR A 416 -9.31 20.84 14.92
CA THR A 416 -7.96 21.29 14.56
C THR A 416 -7.11 20.14 14.03
N PHE A 417 -7.24 18.94 14.62
CA PHE A 417 -6.59 17.73 14.11
C PHE A 417 -7.03 17.40 12.68
N ALA A 418 -8.34 17.36 12.42
CA ALA A 418 -8.88 17.04 11.10
C ALA A 418 -8.43 18.06 10.04
N GLN A 419 -8.55 19.36 10.32
CA GLN A 419 -8.13 20.42 9.39
C GLN A 419 -6.63 20.40 9.12
N ARG A 420 -5.82 20.11 10.14
CA ARG A 420 -4.36 20.16 9.99
C ARG A 420 -3.80 18.93 9.29
N GLN A 421 -4.30 17.75 9.65
CA GLN A 421 -3.80 16.48 9.11
C GLN A 421 -4.42 16.14 7.75
N PHE A 422 -5.62 16.66 7.48
CA PHE A 422 -6.35 16.48 6.22
C PHE A 422 -6.81 17.82 5.64
N PRO A 423 -5.88 18.74 5.31
CA PRO A 423 -6.22 20.11 4.90
C PRO A 423 -6.99 20.16 3.58
N SER A 424 -6.85 19.13 2.74
CA SER A 424 -7.51 19.04 1.43
C SER A 424 -8.93 18.47 1.47
N ILE A 425 -9.41 18.07 2.65
CA ILE A 425 -10.71 17.43 2.79
C ILE A 425 -11.62 18.34 3.60
N GLY A 426 -12.67 18.83 2.93
CA GLY A 426 -13.80 19.47 3.60
C GLY A 426 -14.40 18.50 4.63
N ALA A 427 -14.14 18.78 5.90
CA ALA A 427 -14.58 17.98 7.02
C ALA A 427 -15.71 18.73 7.72
N ASP A 428 -16.76 18.00 8.10
CA ASP A 428 -17.92 18.54 8.81
C ASP A 428 -18.00 17.94 10.22
N PRO A 429 -18.64 18.64 11.18
CA PRO A 429 -18.92 18.08 12.50
C PRO A 429 -19.86 16.86 12.40
N PRO A 430 -19.72 15.86 13.30
CA PRO A 430 -18.98 15.88 14.56
C PRO A 430 -17.49 15.53 14.37
N TRP A 431 -16.61 16.42 14.84
CA TRP A 431 -15.19 16.40 14.48
C TRP A 431 -14.43 15.15 14.91
N ARG A 432 -14.81 14.54 16.04
CA ARG A 432 -14.22 13.29 16.51
C ARG A 432 -14.47 12.13 15.56
N GLU A 433 -15.71 12.00 15.10
CA GLU A 433 -16.09 10.94 14.17
C GLU A 433 -15.43 11.17 12.81
N THR A 434 -15.43 12.42 12.34
CA THR A 434 -14.77 12.81 11.09
C THR A 434 -13.26 12.54 11.14
N ALA A 435 -12.58 12.93 12.23
CA ALA A 435 -11.16 12.61 12.44
C ALA A 435 -10.91 11.10 12.47
N PHE A 436 -11.78 10.33 13.12
CA PHE A 436 -11.70 8.87 13.14
C PHE A 436 -11.92 8.26 11.74
N ASN A 437 -12.88 8.77 10.96
CA ASN A 437 -13.17 8.35 9.59
C ASN A 437 -11.99 8.59 8.66
N LEU A 438 -11.44 9.79 8.68
CA LEU A 438 -10.29 10.17 7.86
C LEU A 438 -9.04 9.36 8.24
N ALA A 439 -8.74 9.26 9.53
CA ALA A 439 -7.57 8.51 10.01
C ALA A 439 -7.69 7.00 9.74
N SER A 440 -8.88 6.41 9.94
CA SER A 440 -9.14 4.99 9.67
C SER A 440 -9.07 4.70 8.17
N ARG A 441 -9.66 5.55 7.31
CA ARG A 441 -9.59 5.40 5.85
C ARG A 441 -8.16 5.52 5.35
N ALA A 442 -7.39 6.52 5.81
CA ALA A 442 -5.99 6.68 5.44
C ALA A 442 -5.16 5.44 5.84
N ARG A 443 -5.38 4.91 7.05
CA ARG A 443 -4.79 3.64 7.51
C ARG A 443 -5.22 2.45 6.66
N ALA A 444 -6.49 2.38 6.27
CA ALA A 444 -7.06 1.30 5.48
C ALA A 444 -6.41 1.22 4.10
N PHE A 445 -6.23 2.35 3.42
CA PHE A 445 -5.45 2.41 2.17
C PHE A 445 -3.98 2.00 2.39
N ASP A 446 -3.31 2.52 3.43
CA ASP A 446 -1.90 2.20 3.72
C ASP A 446 -1.69 0.71 4.05
N ARG A 447 -2.70 0.06 4.65
CA ARG A 447 -2.71 -1.37 5.00
C ARG A 447 -3.36 -2.27 3.95
N ARG A 448 -3.95 -1.71 2.88
CA ARG A 448 -4.75 -2.43 1.88
C ARG A 448 -5.91 -3.20 2.49
N ALA A 449 -6.57 -2.59 3.48
CA ALA A 449 -7.70 -3.17 4.19
C ALA A 449 -9.01 -2.56 3.67
N PHE A 450 -9.89 -3.39 3.13
CA PHE A 450 -11.24 -2.99 2.75
C PHE A 450 -12.17 -4.20 2.79
N ILE A 451 -13.47 -3.92 2.85
CA ILE A 451 -14.55 -4.90 2.78
C ILE A 451 -15.34 -4.59 1.52
N ALA A 452 -15.54 -5.58 0.67
CA ALA A 452 -16.31 -5.44 -0.57
C ALA A 452 -17.62 -6.21 -0.45
N ARG A 453 -18.73 -5.57 -0.81
CA ARG A 453 -20.08 -6.13 -0.75
C ARG A 453 -20.90 -5.69 -1.95
N GLU A 454 -21.89 -6.49 -2.31
CA GLU A 454 -22.86 -6.10 -3.32
C GLU A 454 -24.03 -5.32 -2.70
N CYS A 455 -24.34 -4.16 -3.29
CA CYS A 455 -25.54 -3.39 -2.99
C CYS A 455 -26.75 -3.98 -3.73
N ALA A 456 -27.32 -5.03 -3.15
CA ALA A 456 -28.57 -5.63 -3.58
C ALA A 456 -29.80 -5.07 -2.83
N PRO A 457 -30.85 -4.54 -3.45
CA PRO A 457 -32.08 -4.30 -2.72
C PRO A 457 -32.67 -5.60 -2.14
N PRO A 458 -33.39 -5.53 -1.01
CA PRO A 458 -34.18 -6.64 -0.51
C PRO A 458 -35.25 -7.00 -1.54
N ARG A 459 -35.66 -8.26 -1.54
CA ARG A 459 -36.81 -8.74 -2.31
C ARG A 459 -38.05 -8.05 -1.83
N ASP A 460 -38.62 -7.15 -2.62
CA ASP A 460 -39.97 -6.68 -2.37
C ASP A 460 -40.72 -6.48 -3.70
N ASP A 461 -42.02 -6.84 -3.64
CA ASP A 461 -43.08 -6.69 -4.65
C ASP A 461 -43.27 -7.83 -5.68
N GLY A 462 -43.61 -9.04 -5.19
CA GLY A 462 -44.45 -10.00 -5.93
C GLY A 462 -43.88 -10.62 -7.22
N SER A 463 -42.63 -10.34 -7.60
CA SER A 463 -42.02 -11.00 -8.76
C SER A 463 -41.56 -12.41 -8.42
N THR A 464 -42.22 -13.40 -9.03
CA THR A 464 -41.88 -14.81 -8.90
C THR A 464 -40.51 -15.10 -9.52
N LEU A 465 -39.68 -15.85 -8.80
CA LEU A 465 -38.40 -16.38 -9.27
C LEU A 465 -38.61 -17.31 -10.47
N VAL A 466 -37.90 -17.07 -11.56
CA VAL A 466 -37.74 -18.05 -12.65
C VAL A 466 -36.28 -18.07 -13.08
N GLN A 467 -35.71 -19.29 -13.19
CA GLN A 467 -34.40 -19.52 -13.80
C GLN A 467 -34.37 -18.98 -15.24
N VAL A 468 -33.60 -17.92 -15.47
CA VAL A 468 -33.38 -17.37 -16.81
C VAL A 468 -32.52 -18.36 -17.63
N HIS A 469 -33.03 -18.78 -18.77
CA HIS A 469 -32.30 -19.60 -19.73
C HIS A 469 -31.24 -18.77 -20.46
N ARG A 470 -30.13 -19.43 -20.82
CA ARG A 470 -28.91 -18.90 -21.48
C ARG A 470 -29.18 -18.17 -22.81
N GLY A 471 -29.70 -16.94 -22.76
CA GLY A 471 -29.72 -15.97 -23.85
C GLY A 471 -28.73 -14.83 -23.58
N HIS A 472 -28.14 -14.24 -24.62
CA HIS A 472 -27.29 -13.06 -24.50
C HIS A 472 -28.15 -11.85 -24.11
N HIS A 473 -28.27 -11.56 -22.81
CA HIS A 473 -28.85 -10.30 -22.34
C HIS A 473 -27.75 -9.23 -22.28
N PHE A 474 -28.05 -8.02 -22.77
CA PHE A 474 -27.20 -6.85 -22.52
C PHE A 474 -27.44 -6.42 -21.07
N GLY A 475 -26.45 -6.60 -20.19
CA GLY A 475 -26.57 -6.13 -18.81
C GLY A 475 -26.69 -4.61 -18.74
N PHE A 476 -27.32 -4.11 -17.69
CA PHE A 476 -27.44 -2.67 -17.49
C PHE A 476 -26.10 -2.06 -17.06
N MET A 477 -25.84 -0.83 -17.51
CA MET A 477 -24.68 -0.04 -17.13
C MET A 477 -25.07 0.89 -15.96
N PRO A 478 -24.67 0.59 -14.71
CA PRO A 478 -25.04 1.43 -13.58
C PRO A 478 -24.39 2.82 -13.67
N VAL A 479 -25.24 3.83 -13.57
CA VAL A 479 -24.84 5.22 -13.30
C VAL A 479 -25.20 5.50 -11.86
N ILE A 480 -24.22 5.89 -11.04
CA ILE A 480 -24.35 5.99 -9.59
C ILE A 480 -24.05 7.41 -9.14
N ASP A 481 -24.87 7.93 -8.22
CA ASP A 481 -24.53 9.11 -7.42
C ASP A 481 -24.94 8.88 -5.96
N SER A 482 -24.21 9.51 -5.04
CA SER A 482 -24.43 9.38 -3.61
C SER A 482 -24.04 10.64 -2.88
N TYR A 483 -24.69 10.87 -1.73
CA TYR A 483 -24.30 11.91 -0.79
C TYR A 483 -24.61 11.47 0.64
N ASN A 484 -23.98 12.10 1.63
CA ASN A 484 -24.41 12.00 3.02
C ASN A 484 -24.75 13.38 3.60
N THR A 485 -25.53 13.40 4.68
CA THR A 485 -25.77 14.59 5.49
C THR A 485 -24.93 14.54 6.76
N SER A 486 -24.62 15.70 7.31
CA SER A 486 -23.88 15.79 8.58
C SER A 486 -24.69 15.17 9.73
N ALA A 487 -24.03 14.80 10.84
CA ALA A 487 -24.76 14.28 12.00
C ALA A 487 -25.70 15.34 12.61
N ALA A 488 -25.37 16.64 12.46
CA ALA A 488 -26.25 17.74 12.86
C ALA A 488 -27.58 17.74 12.07
N GLU A 489 -27.55 17.27 10.82
CA GLU A 489 -28.71 17.12 9.93
C GLU A 489 -29.34 15.71 10.02
N GLY A 490 -29.02 14.96 11.08
CA GLY A 490 -29.58 13.63 11.33
C GLY A 490 -28.87 12.48 10.64
N GLY A 491 -27.69 12.70 10.05
CA GLY A 491 -26.73 11.65 9.64
C GLY A 491 -27.33 10.57 8.74
N ARG A 492 -27.74 10.95 7.52
CA ARG A 492 -28.28 10.02 6.53
C ARG A 492 -27.36 9.90 5.32
N GLU A 493 -27.21 8.70 4.78
CA GLU A 493 -26.57 8.43 3.49
C GLU A 493 -27.63 8.11 2.45
N VAL A 494 -27.51 8.68 1.26
CA VAL A 494 -28.39 8.42 0.12
C VAL A 494 -27.53 7.92 -1.04
N LEU A 495 -27.88 6.75 -1.57
CA LEU A 495 -27.27 6.13 -2.74
C LEU A 495 -28.34 5.91 -3.80
N ALA A 496 -28.15 6.45 -4.99
CA ALA A 496 -29.03 6.25 -6.13
C ALA A 496 -28.27 5.65 -7.31
N TRP A 497 -28.93 4.78 -8.06
CA TRP A 497 -28.38 4.28 -9.31
C TRP A 497 -29.47 3.97 -10.34
N GLY A 498 -29.09 4.10 -11.61
CA GLY A 498 -29.88 3.60 -12.74
C GLY A 498 -29.68 2.09 -12.91
N ALA A 499 -30.78 1.34 -12.92
CA ALA A 499 -30.85 -0.06 -13.28
C ALA A 499 -31.62 -0.20 -14.59
N ALA A 500 -30.92 0.07 -15.71
CA ALA A 500 -31.54 0.32 -17.03
C ALA A 500 -32.45 1.55 -16.98
N GLY A 501 -33.72 1.45 -17.39
CA GLY A 501 -34.67 2.55 -17.30
C GLY A 501 -35.20 2.80 -15.87
N ARG A 502 -34.95 1.89 -14.91
CA ARG A 502 -35.50 1.98 -13.55
C ARG A 502 -34.54 2.69 -12.60
N LEU A 503 -35.08 3.54 -11.72
CA LEU A 503 -34.30 4.27 -10.72
C LEU A 503 -34.37 3.56 -9.37
N ARG A 504 -33.22 3.29 -8.75
CA ARG A 504 -33.13 2.67 -7.43
C ARG A 504 -32.51 3.63 -6.43
N LEU A 505 -33.02 3.60 -5.19
CA LEU A 505 -32.56 4.47 -4.11
C LEU A 505 -32.44 3.67 -2.81
N ARG A 506 -31.31 3.84 -2.13
CA ARG A 506 -31.07 3.35 -0.77
C ARG A 506 -30.79 4.54 0.14
N THR A 507 -31.59 4.67 1.19
CA THR A 507 -31.37 5.65 2.25
C THR A 507 -31.01 4.94 3.54
N THR A 508 -29.87 5.28 4.13
CA THR A 508 -29.40 4.71 5.39
C THR A 508 -29.35 5.80 6.44
N LYS A 509 -30.08 5.66 7.55
CA LYS A 509 -30.07 6.60 8.68
C LYS A 509 -29.90 5.84 9.98
N GLY A 510 -28.69 5.83 10.52
CA GLY A 510 -28.39 4.90 11.62
C GLY A 510 -28.86 3.50 11.25
N LYS A 511 -29.67 2.87 12.12
CA LYS A 511 -30.09 1.44 12.03
C LYS A 511 -31.05 1.17 10.88
N ASP A 512 -31.67 2.21 10.38
CA ASP A 512 -32.76 2.10 9.43
C ASP A 512 -32.21 2.22 8.01
N VAL A 513 -32.28 1.11 7.27
CA VAL A 513 -32.00 1.06 5.84
C VAL A 513 -33.34 1.01 5.12
N LYS A 514 -33.65 2.05 4.35
CA LYS A 514 -34.84 2.11 3.51
C LYS A 514 -34.41 1.93 2.06
N TRP A 515 -34.96 0.91 1.43
CA TRP A 515 -34.86 0.74 -0.02
C TRP A 515 -36.14 1.24 -0.66
N SER A 516 -35.99 1.82 -1.84
CA SER A 516 -37.09 2.32 -2.64
C SER A 516 -36.73 2.20 -4.10
N SER A 517 -37.75 1.99 -4.92
CA SER A 517 -37.55 1.63 -6.31
C SER A 517 -38.62 2.26 -7.17
N TYR A 518 -38.17 3.07 -8.11
CA TYR A 518 -39.03 3.96 -8.84
C TYR A 518 -39.11 3.48 -10.26
N SER A 519 -40.24 2.88 -10.59
CA SER A 519 -40.57 2.55 -11.98
C SER A 519 -40.86 3.83 -12.72
N ILE A 520 -40.29 3.91 -13.90
CA ILE A 520 -40.41 5.03 -14.80
C ILE A 520 -41.22 4.55 -16.00
N PRO A 521 -42.06 5.38 -16.64
CA PRO A 521 -42.78 4.98 -17.85
C PRO A 521 -41.83 4.37 -18.90
N ASP A 522 -42.18 3.19 -19.40
CA ASP A 522 -41.40 2.41 -20.37
C ASP A 522 -39.97 2.05 -19.92
N ASP A 523 -39.70 1.91 -18.62
CA ASP A 523 -38.37 1.56 -18.06
C ASP A 523 -37.81 0.22 -18.54
N ALA A 524 -38.65 -0.66 -19.08
CA ALA A 524 -38.26 -1.91 -19.70
C ALA A 524 -37.80 -1.77 -21.16
N ASN A 525 -37.84 -0.58 -21.75
CA ASN A 525 -37.34 -0.33 -23.10
C ASN A 525 -35.87 0.12 -23.06
N PRO A 526 -34.92 -0.55 -23.75
CA PRO A 526 -33.52 -0.11 -23.79
C PRO A 526 -33.31 1.34 -24.27
N HIS A 527 -34.25 1.87 -25.05
CA HIS A 527 -34.20 3.27 -25.49
C HIS A 527 -34.51 4.27 -24.39
N THR A 528 -34.98 3.85 -23.22
CA THR A 528 -35.24 4.72 -22.05
C THR A 528 -34.20 4.53 -20.94
N ASP A 529 -33.14 3.76 -21.18
CA ASP A 529 -32.07 3.52 -20.21
C ASP A 529 -31.52 4.85 -19.67
N ILE A 530 -31.33 4.91 -18.34
CA ILE A 530 -30.74 6.05 -17.66
C ILE A 530 -29.24 6.06 -17.96
N LEU A 531 -28.78 7.13 -18.61
CA LEU A 531 -27.38 7.30 -19.03
C LEU A 531 -26.59 8.27 -18.15
N ASP A 532 -27.25 9.27 -17.55
CA ASP A 532 -26.69 10.14 -16.52
C ASP A 532 -27.68 10.28 -15.36
N LEU A 533 -27.15 10.39 -14.13
CA LEU A 533 -27.90 10.52 -12.89
C LEU A 533 -27.17 11.48 -11.94
N HIS A 534 -27.88 12.51 -11.48
CA HIS A 534 -27.36 13.47 -10.50
C HIS A 534 -28.37 13.68 -9.36
N LEU A 535 -27.96 13.34 -8.13
CA LEU A 535 -28.71 13.65 -6.92
C LEU A 535 -28.53 15.12 -6.58
N LEU A 536 -29.62 15.88 -6.40
CA LEU A 536 -29.50 17.23 -5.86
C LEU A 536 -29.07 17.16 -4.40
N ARG A 537 -27.99 17.87 -4.06
CA ARG A 537 -27.47 17.92 -2.69
C ARG A 537 -28.50 18.60 -1.76
N PRO A 538 -28.49 18.38 -0.44
CA PRO A 538 -29.49 18.93 0.48
C PRO A 538 -29.71 20.45 0.34
N ARG A 539 -28.62 21.22 0.14
CA ARG A 539 -28.68 22.67 -0.08
C ARG A 539 -29.26 23.10 -1.44
N GLN A 540 -29.29 22.19 -2.40
CA GLN A 540 -29.88 22.38 -3.74
C GLN A 540 -31.30 21.84 -3.80
N ASN A 541 -31.67 20.92 -2.90
CA ASN A 541 -32.96 20.27 -2.99
C ASN A 541 -34.08 21.16 -2.43
N ARG A 542 -34.98 21.61 -3.31
CA ARG A 542 -36.18 22.40 -2.94
C ARG A 542 -37.40 21.53 -2.60
N ASN A 543 -37.35 20.21 -2.85
CA ASN A 543 -38.44 19.30 -2.54
C ASN A 543 -38.48 19.00 -1.04
N ARG A 544 -39.63 19.29 -0.40
CA ARG A 544 -39.83 19.05 1.04
C ARG A 544 -40.21 17.59 1.34
N PHE A 545 -40.65 16.83 0.35
CA PHE A 545 -41.21 15.49 0.53
C PHE A 545 -40.20 14.36 0.33
N GLY A 546 -39.01 14.66 -0.18
CA GLY A 546 -37.96 13.68 -0.38
C GLY A 546 -36.87 14.17 -1.32
N GLU A 547 -36.25 13.24 -2.02
CA GLU A 547 -35.12 13.51 -2.91
C GLU A 547 -35.57 14.10 -4.25
N SER A 548 -34.67 14.86 -4.88
CA SER A 548 -34.80 15.35 -6.24
C SER A 548 -33.62 14.88 -7.06
N ILE A 549 -33.90 14.28 -8.22
CA ILE A 549 -32.90 13.60 -9.04
C ILE A 549 -33.05 14.06 -10.49
N LEU A 550 -31.95 14.53 -11.05
CA LEU A 550 -31.86 14.84 -12.46
C LEU A 550 -31.34 13.63 -13.22
N ILE A 551 -32.05 13.25 -14.28
CA ILE A 551 -31.67 12.11 -15.12
C ILE A 551 -31.61 12.51 -16.59
N ARG A 552 -30.73 11.85 -17.34
CA ARG A 552 -30.75 11.82 -18.79
C ARG A 552 -31.00 10.39 -19.26
N ARG A 553 -31.91 10.23 -20.22
CA ARG A 553 -32.23 8.93 -20.82
C ARG A 553 -31.72 8.80 -22.26
N ALA A 554 -31.59 7.57 -22.73
CA ALA A 554 -31.16 7.25 -24.09
C ALA A 554 -32.09 7.81 -25.19
N ASN A 555 -33.37 8.06 -24.88
CA ASN A 555 -34.35 8.68 -25.77
C ASN A 555 -34.23 10.22 -25.82
N ARG A 556 -33.16 10.78 -25.26
CA ARG A 556 -32.86 12.22 -25.21
C ARG A 556 -33.75 13.03 -24.26
N GLU A 557 -34.53 12.37 -23.40
CA GLU A 557 -35.26 13.03 -22.33
C GLU A 557 -34.31 13.44 -21.20
N ILE A 558 -34.40 14.70 -20.78
CA ILE A 558 -33.77 15.21 -19.55
C ILE A 558 -34.88 15.71 -18.65
N ALA A 559 -34.96 15.17 -17.44
CA ALA A 559 -36.00 15.49 -16.49
C ALA A 559 -35.46 15.62 -15.07
N LEU A 560 -35.98 16.61 -14.35
CA LEU A 560 -35.89 16.68 -12.90
C LEU A 560 -37.06 15.90 -12.32
N LEU A 561 -36.77 14.84 -11.58
CA LEU A 561 -37.77 14.03 -10.89
C LEU A 561 -37.81 14.40 -9.41
N ASN A 562 -39.00 14.51 -8.84
CA ASN A 562 -39.20 14.73 -7.40
C ASN A 562 -39.89 13.52 -6.77
N ALA A 563 -39.36 13.07 -5.64
CA ALA A 563 -40.01 12.09 -4.79
C ALA A 563 -41.30 12.67 -4.17
N MET A 564 -42.39 11.90 -4.20
CA MET A 564 -43.67 12.25 -3.59
C MET A 564 -43.84 11.64 -2.19
N PRO A 565 -44.82 12.11 -1.39
CA PRO A 565 -45.09 11.56 -0.05
C PRO A 565 -45.50 10.08 -0.08
N GLU A 566 -46.20 9.65 -1.14
CA GLU A 566 -46.59 8.26 -1.34
C GLU A 566 -45.39 7.43 -1.80
N LYS A 567 -45.22 6.23 -1.22
CA LYS A 567 -44.11 5.33 -1.55
C LYS A 567 -44.13 5.01 -3.06
N ASP A 568 -42.94 5.00 -3.64
CA ASP A 568 -42.66 4.61 -5.02
C ASP A 568 -43.23 5.49 -6.15
N ASN A 569 -43.72 6.69 -5.83
CA ASN A 569 -44.23 7.64 -6.82
C ASN A 569 -43.26 8.82 -7.06
N TRP A 570 -42.80 9.00 -8.30
CA TRP A 570 -41.98 10.15 -8.72
C TRP A 570 -42.69 10.89 -9.83
N VAL A 571 -42.73 12.21 -9.67
CA VAL A 571 -43.33 13.09 -10.67
C VAL A 571 -42.23 13.88 -11.38
N PRO A 572 -42.27 13.98 -12.73
CA PRO A 572 -41.45 14.94 -13.45
C PRO A 572 -41.82 16.35 -12.98
N ALA A 573 -40.90 17.00 -12.28
CA ALA A 573 -41.07 18.38 -11.84
C ALA A 573 -40.85 19.36 -12.99
N SER A 574 -39.84 19.07 -13.82
CA SER A 574 -39.50 19.87 -15.00
C SER A 574 -38.84 19.00 -16.06
N LYS A 575 -39.18 19.24 -17.33
CA LYS A 575 -38.53 18.63 -18.49
C LYS A 575 -37.72 19.69 -19.23
N TYR A 576 -36.49 19.36 -19.59
CA TYR A 576 -35.57 20.28 -20.27
C TYR A 576 -35.53 19.94 -21.76
N VAL A 577 -36.00 20.88 -22.58
CA VAL A 577 -36.09 20.69 -24.03
C VAL A 577 -34.87 21.34 -24.68
N VAL A 578 -34.06 20.49 -25.30
CA VAL A 578 -32.88 20.86 -26.09
C VAL A 578 -33.34 21.23 -27.50
N LYS A 579 -32.86 22.34 -28.07
CA LYS A 579 -33.24 22.70 -29.45
C LYS A 579 -32.75 21.64 -30.44
N ALA A 580 -33.68 21.19 -31.28
CA ALA A 580 -33.51 20.06 -32.19
C ALA A 580 -32.45 20.34 -33.26
N ASP A 581 -31.58 19.33 -33.49
CA ASP A 581 -30.90 18.95 -34.75
C ASP A 581 -29.59 18.14 -34.53
N THR A 582 -29.26 17.77 -33.28
CA THR A 582 -27.99 17.09 -32.93
C THR A 582 -28.16 15.91 -31.95
N THR A 583 -27.10 15.11 -31.77
CA THR A 583 -27.02 14.06 -30.77
C THR A 583 -26.76 14.66 -29.39
N LEU A 584 -27.55 14.24 -28.40
CA LEU A 584 -27.36 14.58 -26.99
C LEU A 584 -26.26 13.70 -26.39
N ASP A 585 -25.14 14.29 -26.01
CA ASP A 585 -23.93 13.54 -25.72
C ASP A 585 -23.73 13.31 -24.21
N CYS A 586 -23.77 14.37 -23.38
CA CYS A 586 -23.57 14.29 -21.93
C CYS A 586 -24.19 15.49 -21.17
N VAL A 587 -24.39 15.33 -19.86
CA VAL A 587 -24.84 16.40 -18.95
C VAL A 587 -23.98 16.46 -17.69
N ASP A 588 -23.96 17.61 -17.01
CA ASP A 588 -23.47 17.74 -15.64
C ASP A 588 -24.25 18.85 -14.92
N VAL A 589 -24.22 18.84 -13.58
CA VAL A 589 -24.88 19.83 -12.74
C VAL A 589 -23.87 20.46 -11.80
N ASN A 590 -23.83 21.79 -11.76
CA ASN A 590 -22.91 22.51 -10.89
C ASN A 590 -23.30 22.36 -9.41
N GLN A 591 -22.41 22.78 -8.53
CA GLN A 591 -22.60 22.69 -7.09
C GLN A 591 -23.11 24.02 -6.49
N ALA A 592 -23.79 24.89 -7.25
CA ALA A 592 -24.35 26.12 -6.68
C ALA A 592 -25.63 25.84 -5.88
N VAL A 593 -26.01 26.75 -4.96
CA VAL A 593 -27.30 26.67 -4.22
C VAL A 593 -28.48 26.67 -5.19
N ASP A 594 -28.40 27.50 -6.23
CA ASP A 594 -29.29 27.50 -7.37
C ASP A 594 -28.56 26.90 -8.58
N PRO A 595 -28.62 25.56 -8.76
CA PRO A 595 -27.73 24.93 -9.70
C PRO A 595 -28.07 25.19 -11.16
N LEU A 596 -27.01 25.18 -11.98
CA LEU A 596 -27.08 25.17 -13.44
C LEU A 596 -26.84 23.76 -13.95
N LEU A 597 -27.67 23.36 -14.91
CA LEU A 597 -27.53 22.17 -15.72
C LEU A 597 -26.83 22.56 -17.02
N ALA A 598 -25.70 21.93 -17.32
CA ALA A 598 -25.06 21.99 -18.62
C ALA A 598 -25.48 20.78 -19.46
N VAL A 599 -25.98 21.06 -20.66
CA VAL A 599 -26.38 20.05 -21.63
C VAL A 599 -25.51 20.18 -22.85
N CYS A 600 -24.71 19.15 -23.13
CA CYS A 600 -23.77 19.15 -24.24
C CYS A 600 -24.32 18.33 -25.40
N ASP A 601 -24.32 18.96 -26.57
CA ASP A 601 -24.55 18.32 -27.86
C ASP A 601 -23.30 18.41 -28.73
N SER A 602 -23.30 17.76 -29.90
CA SER A 602 -22.13 17.72 -30.77
C SER A 602 -21.66 19.09 -31.30
N LYS A 603 -22.48 20.14 -31.21
CA LYS A 603 -22.22 21.49 -31.75
C LYS A 603 -22.30 22.62 -30.71
N ALA A 604 -23.02 22.44 -29.60
CA ALA A 604 -23.30 23.49 -28.64
C ALA A 604 -23.35 22.97 -27.20
N VAL A 605 -23.23 23.92 -26.27
CA VAL A 605 -23.47 23.71 -24.85
C VAL A 605 -24.61 24.63 -24.44
N GLN A 606 -25.65 24.05 -23.85
CA GLN A 606 -26.87 24.74 -23.45
C GLN A 606 -26.95 24.74 -21.92
N LEU A 607 -27.18 25.92 -21.32
CA LEU A 607 -27.30 26.07 -19.88
C LEU A 607 -28.75 26.27 -19.48
N PHE A 608 -29.18 25.58 -18.42
CA PHE A 608 -30.52 25.65 -17.87
C PHE A 608 -30.43 25.84 -16.34
N PRO A 609 -31.10 26.81 -15.70
CA PRO A 609 -31.38 26.71 -14.27
C PRO A 609 -32.15 25.42 -13.94
N VAL A 610 -31.69 24.67 -12.94
CA VAL A 610 -32.31 23.42 -12.49
C VAL A 610 -33.64 23.67 -11.78
N HIS A 611 -33.79 24.82 -11.13
CA HIS A 611 -35.04 25.19 -10.48
C HIS A 611 -35.85 26.10 -11.39
N THR A 612 -37.04 25.65 -11.74
CA THR A 612 -37.99 26.42 -12.54
C THR A 612 -39.42 26.13 -12.08
N SER A 613 -40.30 27.10 -12.27
CA SER A 613 -41.75 26.91 -12.07
C SER A 613 -42.44 26.38 -13.33
N LYS A 614 -41.72 26.23 -14.45
CA LYS A 614 -42.25 25.75 -15.73
C LYS A 614 -42.16 24.22 -15.79
N GLU A 615 -43.24 23.56 -16.21
CA GLU A 615 -43.22 22.11 -16.46
C GLU A 615 -42.25 21.73 -17.58
N THR A 616 -42.15 22.58 -18.60
CA THR A 616 -41.23 22.41 -19.72
C THR A 616 -40.36 23.65 -19.86
N MET A 617 -39.06 23.46 -19.92
CA MET A 617 -38.09 24.52 -19.93
C MET A 617 -37.26 24.49 -21.21
N GLN A 618 -37.17 25.63 -21.88
CA GLN A 618 -36.25 25.85 -22.98
C GLN A 618 -34.97 26.49 -22.44
N ALA A 619 -33.85 26.31 -23.15
CA ALA A 619 -32.57 26.90 -22.75
C ALA A 619 -32.72 28.42 -22.66
N ASP A 620 -32.35 29.01 -21.52
CA ASP A 620 -32.35 30.47 -21.35
C ASP A 620 -31.34 31.11 -22.30
N LYS A 621 -30.21 30.42 -22.55
CA LYS A 621 -29.17 30.83 -23.49
C LYS A 621 -28.54 29.62 -24.18
N ILE A 622 -28.31 29.77 -25.50
CA ILE A 622 -27.62 28.78 -26.33
C ILE A 622 -26.31 29.42 -26.73
N VAL A 623 -25.22 28.80 -26.31
CA VAL A 623 -23.89 29.26 -26.71
C VAL A 623 -23.42 28.27 -27.76
N PRO A 624 -23.38 28.67 -29.04
CA PRO A 624 -22.73 27.84 -30.04
C PRO A 624 -21.28 27.73 -29.60
N VAL A 625 -20.79 26.50 -29.42
CA VAL A 625 -19.36 26.33 -29.32
C VAL A 625 -18.85 26.46 -30.75
N GLU A 626 -18.64 27.70 -31.21
CA GLU A 626 -17.93 27.97 -32.46
C GLU A 626 -16.46 27.55 -32.28
N VAL A 627 -16.23 26.24 -32.27
CA VAL A 627 -14.92 25.72 -32.64
C VAL A 627 -14.81 25.95 -34.14
N VAL A 628 -13.72 26.61 -34.53
CA VAL A 628 -13.23 26.96 -35.88
C VAL A 628 -13.03 25.73 -36.82
N SER A 629 -13.76 24.64 -36.61
CA SER A 629 -13.53 23.34 -37.21
C SER A 629 -14.76 22.86 -37.97
N THR A 630 -14.63 22.72 -39.29
CA THR A 630 -15.56 22.00 -40.18
C THR A 630 -15.61 20.49 -39.93
N THR A 631 -14.89 19.99 -38.91
CA THR A 631 -14.68 18.57 -38.66
C THR A 631 -15.73 17.98 -37.72
N LYS A 632 -16.29 16.83 -38.08
CA LYS A 632 -17.30 16.12 -37.28
C LYS A 632 -16.75 15.76 -35.90
N GLN A 633 -17.48 16.07 -34.83
CA GLN A 633 -17.06 15.88 -33.43
C GLN A 633 -18.20 15.36 -32.55
N ARG A 634 -17.86 14.84 -31.38
CA ARG A 634 -18.80 14.54 -30.28
C ARG A 634 -18.23 15.05 -28.95
N LYS A 635 -19.09 15.43 -28.02
CA LYS A 635 -18.69 15.71 -26.64
C LYS A 635 -18.67 14.38 -25.87
N ARG A 636 -17.62 14.12 -25.09
CA ARG A 636 -17.46 12.86 -24.35
C ARG A 636 -17.95 12.99 -22.92
N CYS A 637 -17.59 14.09 -22.29
CA CYS A 637 -18.00 14.43 -20.93
C CYS A 637 -17.89 15.93 -20.73
N ALA A 638 -18.69 16.45 -19.79
CA ALA A 638 -18.60 17.80 -19.30
C ALA A 638 -18.49 17.75 -17.77
N LYS A 639 -17.78 18.70 -17.18
CA LYS A 639 -17.63 18.81 -15.74
C LYS A 639 -17.59 20.26 -15.29
N PHE A 640 -18.50 20.66 -14.41
CA PHE A 640 -18.40 21.95 -13.74
C PHE A 640 -17.22 21.94 -12.78
N MET A 641 -16.29 22.88 -12.95
CA MET A 641 -15.11 23.05 -12.10
C MET A 641 -15.39 23.96 -10.88
N SER A 642 -16.33 24.89 -11.05
CA SER A 642 -16.85 25.83 -10.05
C SER A 642 -18.31 26.17 -10.42
N GLU A 643 -18.92 27.12 -9.71
CA GLU A 643 -20.26 27.61 -10.03
C GLU A 643 -20.31 28.27 -11.42
N ASP A 644 -19.20 28.86 -11.84
CA ASP A 644 -19.02 29.73 -13.01
C ASP A 644 -18.05 29.17 -14.05
N ARG A 645 -17.58 27.92 -13.94
CA ARG A 645 -16.64 27.31 -14.91
C ARG A 645 -17.05 25.92 -15.33
N LEU A 646 -16.94 25.66 -16.63
CA LEU A 646 -17.29 24.39 -17.26
C LEU A 646 -16.13 23.87 -18.11
N ALA A 647 -15.69 22.64 -17.83
CA ALA A 647 -14.76 21.89 -18.65
C ALA A 647 -15.53 20.95 -19.59
N VAL A 648 -15.17 20.94 -20.88
CA VAL A 648 -15.81 20.10 -21.90
C VAL A 648 -14.74 19.31 -22.64
N ALA A 649 -14.83 17.99 -22.57
CA ALA A 649 -13.96 17.08 -23.32
C ALA A 649 -14.60 16.74 -24.67
N THR A 650 -13.88 17.04 -25.75
CA THR A 650 -14.31 16.75 -27.11
C THR A 650 -13.58 15.52 -27.65
N GLN A 651 -14.17 14.84 -28.63
CA GLN A 651 -13.49 13.86 -29.46
C GLN A 651 -13.82 14.12 -30.94
N HIS A 652 -12.79 14.25 -31.77
CA HIS A 652 -12.96 14.33 -33.22
C HIS A 652 -13.38 12.96 -33.79
N LEU A 653 -14.41 12.98 -34.63
CA LEU A 653 -14.93 11.81 -35.35
C LEU A 653 -14.39 11.69 -36.77
N GLU A 654 -13.74 12.73 -37.28
CA GLU A 654 -13.05 12.79 -38.58
C GLU A 654 -11.82 13.72 -38.45
N GLY A 655 -10.86 13.61 -39.37
CA GLY A 655 -9.68 14.50 -39.37
C GLY A 655 -8.69 14.25 -38.22
N LEU A 656 -8.63 15.19 -37.27
CA LEU A 656 -7.63 15.25 -36.20
C LEU A 656 -7.67 14.04 -35.27
N GLN A 657 -6.49 13.61 -34.80
CA GLN A 657 -6.35 12.43 -33.93
C GLN A 657 -6.65 12.73 -32.45
N GLN A 658 -6.56 13.99 -32.03
CA GLN A 658 -6.65 14.41 -30.63
C GLN A 658 -7.44 15.72 -30.55
N ALA A 659 -8.34 15.79 -29.56
CA ALA A 659 -9.11 16.99 -29.25
C ALA A 659 -8.74 17.50 -27.85
N PRO A 660 -8.66 18.83 -27.64
CA PRO A 660 -8.37 19.38 -26.32
C PRO A 660 -9.56 19.25 -25.37
N ILE A 661 -9.29 19.44 -24.08
CA ILE A 661 -10.34 19.74 -23.10
C ILE A 661 -10.47 21.26 -23.05
N GLU A 662 -11.64 21.77 -23.42
CA GLU A 662 -11.93 23.20 -23.49
C GLU A 662 -12.55 23.66 -22.16
N ILE A 663 -12.03 24.74 -21.60
CA ILE A 663 -12.53 25.35 -20.36
C ILE A 663 -13.23 26.66 -20.71
N PHE A 664 -14.46 26.83 -20.24
CA PHE A 664 -15.29 28.00 -20.48
C PHE A 664 -15.66 28.66 -19.15
N ASP A 665 -15.62 29.99 -19.12
CA ASP A 665 -16.23 30.78 -18.04
C ASP A 665 -17.72 31.00 -18.34
N ILE A 666 -18.51 31.15 -17.28
CA ILE A 666 -19.95 31.41 -17.32
C ILE A 666 -20.18 32.78 -16.70
N SER A 667 -20.51 33.76 -17.53
CA SER A 667 -20.93 35.09 -17.09
C SER A 667 -22.44 35.12 -16.81
N PRO A 668 -22.98 36.17 -16.16
CA PRO A 668 -24.43 36.38 -16.10
C PRO A 668 -25.07 36.43 -17.50
N SER A 669 -24.26 36.82 -18.50
CA SER A 669 -24.61 36.78 -19.92
C SER A 669 -24.64 35.39 -20.54
N GLY A 670 -24.22 34.31 -19.87
CA GLY A 670 -24.22 32.93 -20.38
C GLY A 670 -22.82 32.33 -20.42
N LEU A 671 -22.66 31.17 -21.10
CA LEU A 671 -21.34 30.61 -21.37
C LEU A 671 -20.59 31.52 -22.35
N GLU A 672 -19.31 31.79 -22.11
CA GLU A 672 -18.50 32.53 -23.09
C GLU A 672 -18.25 31.68 -24.35
N SER A 673 -18.22 32.30 -25.53
CA SER A 673 -18.04 31.58 -26.80
C SER A 673 -16.60 31.13 -27.05
N VAL A 674 -15.63 31.79 -26.40
CA VAL A 674 -14.20 31.49 -26.52
C VAL A 674 -13.73 30.79 -25.24
N PRO A 675 -13.09 29.61 -25.34
CA PRO A 675 -12.55 28.93 -24.16
C PRO A 675 -11.37 29.70 -23.57
N ILE A 676 -11.31 29.79 -22.24
CA ILE A 676 -10.20 30.43 -21.50
C ILE A 676 -8.92 29.60 -21.57
N ALA A 677 -9.06 28.28 -21.72
CA ALA A 677 -7.96 27.34 -21.83
C ALA A 677 -8.39 26.15 -22.70
N ALA A 678 -7.46 25.65 -23.51
CA ALA A 678 -7.62 24.44 -24.29
C ALA A 678 -6.49 23.47 -23.92
N LEU A 679 -6.78 22.55 -23.01
CA LEU A 679 -5.80 21.65 -22.43
C LEU A 679 -5.37 20.60 -23.47
N GLN A 680 -4.08 20.57 -23.77
CA GLN A 680 -3.48 19.76 -24.82
C GLN A 680 -2.89 18.47 -24.28
N ILE A 681 -2.70 17.48 -25.16
CA ILE A 681 -1.96 16.25 -24.87
C ILE A 681 -0.50 16.46 -25.25
N PHE A 682 0.44 16.26 -24.33
CA PHE A 682 1.88 16.26 -24.65
C PHE A 682 2.40 14.83 -24.91
N SER A 683 3.05 14.63 -26.05
CA SER A 683 3.50 13.32 -26.58
C SER A 683 4.70 12.70 -25.83
N ALA A 684 5.40 13.40 -24.94
CA ALA A 684 6.71 12.94 -24.45
C ALA A 684 6.68 11.81 -23.39
N TYR A 685 5.51 11.43 -22.88
CA TYR A 685 5.39 10.41 -21.82
C TYR A 685 5.09 8.99 -22.31
N THR A 686 5.06 8.74 -23.62
CA THR A 686 4.94 7.38 -24.17
C THR A 686 6.28 6.64 -24.08
N THR A 687 6.68 6.20 -22.89
CA THR A 687 7.80 5.26 -22.69
C THR A 687 7.34 3.79 -22.78
N ALA A 688 6.49 3.44 -23.75
CA ALA A 688 6.08 2.06 -24.01
C ALA A 688 5.67 1.87 -25.48
N THR A 689 6.62 1.39 -26.29
CA THR A 689 6.52 0.44 -27.43
C THR A 689 5.36 0.44 -28.46
N LYS A 690 4.32 1.26 -28.39
CA LYS A 690 3.32 1.39 -29.47
C LYS A 690 2.86 2.84 -29.62
N ALA A 691 3.05 3.40 -30.81
CA ALA A 691 2.30 4.59 -31.22
C ALA A 691 0.79 4.27 -31.14
N PRO A 692 -0.05 5.15 -30.58
CA PRO A 692 -1.48 4.88 -30.43
C PRO A 692 -2.12 4.69 -31.80
N THR A 693 -2.60 3.48 -32.07
CA THR A 693 -3.38 3.15 -33.28
C THR A 693 -4.83 3.57 -33.05
N GLY A 694 -5.14 4.87 -33.12
CA GLY A 694 -6.52 5.37 -33.04
C GLY A 694 -6.67 6.79 -32.49
N ARG A 695 -7.89 7.34 -32.59
CA ARG A 695 -8.23 8.67 -32.07
C ARG A 695 -8.34 8.67 -30.56
N ILE A 696 -7.66 9.62 -29.92
CA ILE A 696 -7.56 9.72 -28.46
C ILE A 696 -8.48 10.84 -27.96
N GLY A 697 -9.25 10.58 -26.92
CA GLY A 697 -10.14 11.56 -26.28
C GLY A 697 -10.26 11.30 -24.79
N ALA A 698 -10.57 12.35 -24.02
CA ALA A 698 -10.88 12.23 -22.60
C ALA A 698 -12.30 11.67 -22.44
N ASN A 699 -12.42 10.55 -21.75
CA ASN A 699 -13.70 9.87 -21.49
C ASN A 699 -14.41 10.43 -20.26
N CYS A 700 -13.65 10.87 -19.25
CA CYS A 700 -14.18 11.37 -17.99
C CYS A 700 -13.27 12.46 -17.41
N LEU A 701 -13.87 13.35 -16.61
CA LEU A 701 -13.21 14.46 -15.91
C LEU A 701 -13.59 14.43 -14.43
N ALA A 702 -12.66 14.82 -13.56
CA ALA A 702 -12.92 14.95 -12.12
C ALA A 702 -12.15 16.14 -11.53
N ASN A 703 -12.83 16.91 -10.67
CA ASN A 703 -12.21 18.02 -9.96
C ASN A 703 -11.38 17.50 -8.80
N VAL A 704 -10.18 18.06 -8.63
CA VAL A 704 -9.35 17.82 -7.45
C VAL A 704 -9.65 18.93 -6.45
N THR A 705 -10.70 18.74 -5.64
CA THR A 705 -11.27 19.79 -4.79
C THR A 705 -10.37 20.13 -3.59
N ASP A 706 -10.13 21.44 -3.39
CA ASP A 706 -9.59 22.04 -2.15
C ASP A 706 -10.72 22.39 -1.16
N ASN A 707 -11.85 22.87 -1.72
CA ASN A 707 -13.06 23.27 -1.02
C ASN A 707 -14.18 23.35 -2.08
N PRO A 708 -15.37 22.75 -1.86
CA PRO A 708 -16.48 22.83 -2.82
C PRO A 708 -16.92 24.27 -3.15
N ASP A 709 -16.68 25.26 -2.28
CA ASP A 709 -17.16 26.63 -2.44
C ASP A 709 -16.19 27.58 -3.18
N ARG A 710 -14.89 27.25 -3.29
CA ARG A 710 -13.88 28.14 -3.90
C ARG A 710 -13.43 27.71 -5.30
N GLY A 711 -13.96 26.60 -5.83
CA GLY A 711 -13.47 25.98 -7.06
C GLY A 711 -12.03 25.46 -6.91
N SER A 712 -11.59 24.62 -7.84
CA SER A 712 -10.20 24.16 -7.89
C SER A 712 -9.58 24.44 -9.25
N PRO A 713 -8.36 24.98 -9.32
CA PRO A 713 -7.63 25.10 -10.57
C PRO A 713 -7.08 23.76 -11.08
N LEU A 714 -7.27 22.67 -10.32
CA LEU A 714 -6.77 21.34 -10.63
C LEU A 714 -7.85 20.44 -11.23
N LEU A 715 -7.56 19.87 -12.39
CA LEU A 715 -8.46 18.99 -13.13
C LEU A 715 -7.78 17.65 -13.45
N LEU A 716 -8.44 16.54 -13.10
CA LEU A 716 -8.07 15.20 -13.56
C LEU A 716 -8.89 14.81 -14.78
N SER A 717 -8.26 14.07 -15.68
CA SER A 717 -8.89 13.55 -16.90
C SER A 717 -8.48 12.12 -17.16
N GLY A 718 -9.44 11.26 -17.48
CA GLY A 718 -9.22 9.86 -17.84
C GLY A 718 -9.40 9.66 -19.34
N TRP A 719 -8.46 8.99 -19.99
CA TRP A 719 -8.35 8.97 -21.45
C TRP A 719 -8.52 7.58 -22.07
N SER A 720 -8.79 7.57 -23.37
CA SER A 720 -8.87 6.34 -24.20
C SER A 720 -7.55 5.58 -24.35
N ASP A 721 -6.42 6.15 -23.96
CA ASP A 721 -5.11 5.48 -23.94
C ASP A 721 -4.78 4.85 -22.58
N GLY A 722 -5.74 4.83 -21.65
CA GLY A 722 -5.58 4.26 -20.32
C GLY A 722 -4.80 5.13 -19.33
N LEU A 723 -4.42 6.35 -19.73
CA LEU A 723 -3.73 7.30 -18.87
C LEU A 723 -4.70 8.23 -18.15
N VAL A 724 -4.33 8.60 -16.92
CA VAL A 724 -4.97 9.70 -16.20
C VAL A 724 -4.01 10.89 -16.17
N ARG A 725 -4.49 12.07 -16.54
CA ARG A 725 -3.67 13.30 -16.61
C ARG A 725 -4.20 14.35 -15.65
N LEU A 726 -3.29 14.94 -14.88
CA LEU A 726 -3.54 16.06 -13.98
C LEU A 726 -3.11 17.36 -14.64
N TYR A 727 -4.04 18.30 -14.75
CA TYR A 727 -3.83 19.66 -15.25
C TYR A 727 -3.92 20.66 -14.09
N ASP A 728 -3.07 21.67 -14.13
CA ASP A 728 -3.18 22.86 -13.29
C ASP A 728 -3.36 24.06 -14.22
N LEU A 729 -4.56 24.66 -14.20
CA LEU A 729 -4.94 25.78 -15.05
C LEU A 729 -4.02 27.01 -14.89
N ARG A 730 -3.24 27.09 -13.80
CA ARG A 730 -2.29 28.19 -13.55
C ARG A 730 -0.95 27.99 -14.25
N SER A 731 -0.60 26.74 -14.58
CA SER A 731 0.73 26.34 -15.07
C SER A 731 0.82 26.21 -16.59
N GLY A 732 -0.26 26.57 -17.31
CA GLY A 732 -0.39 26.47 -18.76
C GLY A 732 -1.30 25.32 -19.19
N ASN A 733 -1.33 25.04 -20.50
CA ASN A 733 -2.30 24.12 -21.11
C ASN A 733 -1.85 22.65 -21.15
N ASN A 734 -0.66 22.33 -20.61
CA ASN A 734 -0.11 20.98 -20.63
C ASN A 734 -0.38 20.25 -19.31
N PRO A 735 -0.45 18.90 -19.32
CA PRO A 735 -0.59 18.15 -18.08
C PRO A 735 0.68 18.28 -17.22
N VAL A 736 0.50 18.59 -15.95
CA VAL A 736 1.59 18.69 -14.95
C VAL A 736 2.08 17.30 -14.57
N ARG A 737 1.20 16.31 -14.58
CA ARG A 737 1.52 14.92 -14.25
C ARG A 737 0.61 13.94 -15.00
N ALA A 738 1.18 12.79 -15.38
CA ALA A 738 0.42 11.66 -15.91
C ALA A 738 0.57 10.45 -14.98
N PHE A 739 -0.50 9.68 -14.85
CA PHE A 739 -0.58 8.45 -14.07
C PHE A 739 -0.91 7.31 -15.02
N ALA A 740 -0.07 6.28 -14.98
CA ALA A 740 -0.15 5.12 -15.83
C ALA A 740 -0.15 3.84 -14.99
N ASP A 741 -0.72 2.79 -15.55
CA ASP A 741 -0.64 1.44 -15.03
C ASP A 741 -0.02 0.56 -16.11
N ALA A 742 1.13 -0.05 -15.80
CA ALA A 742 1.86 -0.88 -16.76
C ALA A 742 1.19 -2.22 -17.03
N VAL A 743 0.22 -2.62 -16.19
CA VAL A 743 -0.38 -3.96 -16.22
C VAL A 743 -1.76 -3.94 -16.88
N ASP A 744 -2.58 -2.96 -16.54
CA ASP A 744 -3.86 -2.71 -17.19
C ASP A 744 -3.78 -1.42 -18.01
N ASP A 745 -3.68 -1.57 -19.32
CA ASP A 745 -3.65 -0.49 -20.32
C ASP A 745 -5.05 -0.03 -20.76
N GLY A 746 -6.08 -0.49 -20.07
CA GLY A 746 -7.45 -0.22 -20.43
C GLY A 746 -7.85 1.24 -20.28
N GLN A 747 -8.71 1.73 -21.19
CA GLN A 747 -9.28 3.08 -21.15
C GLN A 747 -9.89 3.39 -19.78
N ILE A 748 -9.80 4.64 -19.38
CA ILE A 748 -10.39 5.10 -18.11
C ILE A 748 -11.81 5.60 -18.39
N PHE A 749 -12.82 5.04 -17.72
CA PHE A 749 -14.24 5.42 -17.91
C PHE A 749 -14.81 6.25 -16.76
N SER A 750 -14.27 6.09 -15.55
CA SER A 750 -14.73 6.82 -14.37
C SER A 750 -13.55 7.26 -13.51
N LEU A 751 -13.72 8.41 -12.85
CA LEU A 751 -12.75 9.00 -11.93
C LEU A 751 -13.45 9.46 -10.66
N LEU A 752 -12.81 9.24 -9.51
CA LEU A 752 -13.29 9.70 -8.22
C LEU A 752 -12.11 10.19 -7.37
N THR A 753 -12.14 11.46 -7.00
CA THR A 753 -11.11 12.07 -6.14
C THR A 753 -11.41 11.83 -4.66
N ILE A 754 -10.34 11.69 -3.87
CA ILE A 754 -10.39 11.58 -2.42
C ILE A 754 -9.44 12.65 -1.86
N GLY A 755 -9.98 13.86 -1.69
CA GLY A 755 -9.20 15.06 -1.42
C GLY A 755 -8.19 15.35 -2.53
N GLN A 756 -7.08 16.01 -2.17
CA GLN A 756 -5.93 16.21 -3.06
C GLN A 756 -4.89 15.09 -2.98
N GLU A 757 -5.17 14.09 -2.15
CA GLU A 757 -4.19 13.09 -1.78
C GLU A 757 -4.22 11.90 -2.72
N ARG A 758 -5.41 11.47 -3.15
CA ARG A 758 -5.62 10.22 -3.88
C ARG A 758 -6.78 10.33 -4.85
N PHE A 759 -6.78 9.47 -5.85
CA PHE A 759 -7.96 9.26 -6.69
C PHE A 759 -8.08 7.80 -7.10
N LEU A 760 -9.31 7.44 -7.49
CA LEU A 760 -9.68 6.14 -8.02
C LEU A 760 -10.02 6.29 -9.49
N ALA A 761 -9.61 5.32 -10.31
CA ALA A 761 -9.90 5.28 -11.74
C ALA A 761 -10.49 3.92 -12.12
N GLY A 762 -11.65 3.94 -12.75
CA GLY A 762 -12.31 2.74 -13.26
C GLY A 762 -11.84 2.41 -14.68
N SER A 763 -11.29 1.20 -14.87
CA SER A 763 -10.87 0.72 -16.19
C SER A 763 -12.05 0.17 -17.00
N HIS A 764 -11.96 0.27 -18.33
CA HIS A 764 -12.92 -0.32 -19.26
C HIS A 764 -12.87 -1.85 -19.31
N GLN A 765 -11.79 -2.48 -18.82
CA GLN A 765 -11.58 -3.91 -18.87
C GLN A 765 -11.24 -4.48 -17.49
N ASN A 766 -11.47 -5.77 -17.32
CA ASN A 766 -11.15 -6.57 -16.14
C ASN A 766 -11.83 -6.13 -14.84
N ALA A 767 -12.82 -5.22 -14.89
CA ALA A 767 -13.41 -4.59 -13.71
C ALA A 767 -12.34 -4.06 -12.74
N CYS A 768 -11.28 -3.48 -13.29
CA CYS A 768 -10.11 -3.05 -12.55
C CYS A 768 -10.31 -1.64 -11.99
N LEU A 769 -10.34 -1.52 -10.66
CA LEU A 769 -10.34 -0.27 -9.93
C LEU A 769 -8.90 0.11 -9.57
N LYS A 770 -8.41 1.19 -10.17
CA LYS A 770 -7.03 1.66 -10.00
C LYS A 770 -6.96 2.75 -8.91
N VAL A 771 -6.15 2.54 -7.87
CA VAL A 771 -5.93 3.52 -6.78
C VAL A 771 -4.62 4.26 -7.00
N PHE A 772 -4.65 5.57 -7.23
CA PHE A 772 -3.46 6.40 -7.42
C PHE A 772 -3.24 7.33 -6.23
N ASP A 773 -1.97 7.51 -5.87
CA ASP A 773 -1.53 8.42 -4.82
C ASP A 773 -0.93 9.67 -5.48
N MET A 774 -1.52 10.83 -5.21
CA MET A 774 -1.12 12.13 -5.73
C MET A 774 -0.23 12.91 -4.75
N ARG A 775 -0.05 12.42 -3.52
CA ARG A 775 0.74 13.11 -2.50
C ARG A 775 2.18 13.31 -3.01
N MET A 776 2.67 14.52 -2.89
CA MET A 776 4.09 14.84 -3.05
C MET A 776 4.84 14.43 -1.77
N ASP A 777 6.17 14.31 -1.83
CA ASP A 777 6.98 14.02 -0.64
C ASP A 777 6.86 15.17 0.40
N GLY A 778 5.88 15.10 1.31
CA GLY A 778 5.72 16.02 2.44
C GLY A 778 4.29 16.26 2.95
N GLN A 779 4.18 16.57 4.26
CA GLN A 779 3.05 17.19 5.00
C GLN A 779 1.66 16.51 5.02
N VAL A 780 1.44 15.38 4.36
CA VAL A 780 0.13 14.69 4.39
C VAL A 780 0.10 13.58 5.44
N TYR A 781 -1.01 13.45 6.16
CA TYR A 781 -1.21 12.38 7.14
C TYR A 781 -0.86 11.00 6.56
N SER A 782 0.07 10.32 7.21
CA SER A 782 0.34 8.91 6.92
C SER A 782 0.22 8.11 8.20
N TYR A 783 -0.54 7.02 8.13
CA TYR A 783 -0.58 6.06 9.23
C TYR A 783 0.82 5.49 9.54
N ARG A 784 1.75 5.49 8.58
CA ARG A 784 3.13 5.05 8.83
C ARG A 784 3.89 5.95 9.82
N GLN A 785 3.49 7.22 9.98
CA GLN A 785 4.02 8.14 10.99
C GLN A 785 3.50 7.84 12.40
N THR A 786 2.49 6.97 12.55
CA THR A 786 2.04 6.48 13.86
C THR A 786 2.96 5.41 14.44
N ARG A 787 4.02 5.03 13.72
CA ARG A 787 5.09 4.21 14.27
C ARG A 787 5.94 5.10 15.18
N PRO A 788 6.37 4.63 16.36
CA PRO A 788 7.17 5.44 17.28
C PRO A 788 8.35 6.06 16.54
N ILE A 789 8.50 7.38 16.70
CA ILE A 789 9.64 8.15 16.19
C ILE A 789 10.88 7.66 16.93
N GLU A 790 11.87 7.16 16.21
CA GLU A 790 13.19 6.86 16.77
C GLU A 790 13.80 8.13 17.40
N PRO A 791 14.49 8.02 18.54
CA PRO A 791 15.07 9.18 19.20
C PRO A 791 16.08 9.89 18.28
N PRO A 792 16.05 11.23 18.20
CA PRO A 792 16.92 11.99 17.31
C PRO A 792 18.39 11.81 17.73
N THR A 793 19.22 11.37 16.79
CA THR A 793 20.68 11.36 16.94
C THR A 793 21.17 12.81 17.05
N SER A 794 22.01 13.06 18.06
CA SER A 794 22.60 14.37 18.32
C SER A 794 23.48 14.82 17.16
N SER A 795 23.09 15.87 16.43
CA SER A 795 24.03 16.71 15.69
C SER A 795 23.98 18.13 16.26
N LYS A 796 25.08 18.53 16.90
CA LYS A 796 25.36 19.94 17.19
C LYS A 796 25.98 20.52 15.93
N ASN A 797 25.26 21.43 15.27
CA ASN A 797 25.71 22.79 14.94
C ASN A 797 24.78 23.42 13.91
N GLY A 798 24.38 24.65 14.22
CA GLY A 798 23.42 25.41 13.45
C GLY A 798 24.01 25.99 12.16
N ALA A 799 23.26 25.82 11.09
CA ALA A 799 22.98 26.86 10.12
C ALA A 799 21.52 26.65 9.66
N VAL A 800 20.73 27.71 9.68
CA VAL A 800 19.36 27.70 9.17
C VAL A 800 19.44 27.55 7.65
N SER A 801 19.37 26.31 7.16
CA SER A 801 19.11 26.02 5.75
C SER A 801 17.72 25.41 5.64
N THR A 802 16.84 26.12 4.94
CA THR A 802 15.54 25.63 4.46
C THR A 802 15.67 24.21 3.89
N PRO A 803 14.76 23.27 4.22
CA PRO A 803 14.86 21.89 3.78
C PRO A 803 14.50 21.80 2.29
N SER A 804 15.50 21.92 1.41
CA SER A 804 15.38 21.41 0.04
C SER A 804 15.41 19.89 0.12
N GLY A 805 14.25 19.29 -0.17
CA GLY A 805 13.97 17.89 0.04
C GLY A 805 14.80 16.94 -0.81
N GLN A 806 15.16 15.82 -0.19
CA GLN A 806 15.15 14.48 -0.78
C GLN A 806 15.24 13.47 0.38
N SER A 807 14.21 13.45 1.22
CA SER A 807 13.90 12.25 1.98
C SER A 807 13.45 11.23 0.95
N SER A 808 14.20 10.14 0.76
CA SER A 808 13.74 8.96 0.02
C SER A 808 12.56 8.33 0.79
N SER A 809 11.40 8.96 0.70
CA SER A 809 10.16 8.39 1.20
C SER A 809 9.94 7.12 0.37
N ARG A 810 9.71 5.98 1.02
CA ARG A 810 9.23 4.77 0.35
C ARG A 810 7.91 5.15 -0.35
N SER A 811 7.97 5.56 -1.63
CA SER A 811 6.81 6.11 -2.34
C SER A 811 5.63 5.16 -2.15
N ALA A 812 4.50 5.66 -1.67
CA ALA A 812 3.31 4.87 -1.48
C ALA A 812 2.93 4.22 -2.82
N ARG A 813 3.03 2.90 -2.89
CA ARG A 813 2.72 2.11 -4.08
C ARG A 813 1.21 2.08 -4.29
N GLY A 814 0.77 2.28 -5.52
CA GLY A 814 -0.65 2.22 -5.86
C GLY A 814 -1.18 0.78 -5.89
N LEU A 815 -2.44 0.64 -5.49
CA LEU A 815 -3.16 -0.63 -5.42
C LEU A 815 -4.17 -0.73 -6.57
N ASN A 816 -4.28 -1.88 -7.20
CA ASN A 816 -5.32 -2.16 -8.19
C ASN A 816 -6.18 -3.33 -7.73
N ILE A 817 -7.50 -3.14 -7.73
CA ILE A 817 -8.48 -4.10 -7.20
C ILE A 817 -9.34 -4.60 -8.35
N PHE A 818 -9.46 -5.92 -8.50
CA PHE A 818 -10.39 -6.52 -9.46
C PHE A 818 -11.74 -6.74 -8.79
N LEU A 819 -12.79 -6.06 -9.29
CA LEU A 819 -14.16 -6.18 -8.77
C LEU A 819 -14.94 -7.36 -9.38
N ALA A 820 -14.28 -8.25 -10.11
CA ALA A 820 -14.91 -9.40 -10.74
C ALA A 820 -15.43 -10.39 -9.69
N LEU A 821 -16.76 -10.62 -9.70
CA LEU A 821 -17.50 -11.53 -8.82
C LEU A 821 -17.28 -13.00 -9.19
N THR A 822 -16.04 -13.49 -9.15
CA THR A 822 -15.59 -14.91 -9.03
C THR A 822 -14.15 -15.05 -9.51
N VAL A 823 -13.18 -15.07 -8.58
CA VAL A 823 -11.80 -15.45 -8.91
C VAL A 823 -11.54 -16.88 -8.45
N HIS A 824 -11.54 -17.81 -9.41
CA HIS A 824 -11.00 -19.15 -9.23
C HIS A 824 -9.48 -19.04 -9.07
N ARG A 825 -8.94 -19.55 -7.96
CA ARG A 825 -7.50 -19.53 -7.60
C ARG A 825 -6.54 -20.12 -8.65
N ALA A 826 -7.04 -20.82 -9.67
CA ALA A 826 -6.23 -21.55 -10.66
C ALA A 826 -5.87 -20.75 -11.93
N THR A 827 -6.24 -19.47 -12.04
CA THR A 827 -5.95 -18.68 -13.27
C THR A 827 -4.99 -17.54 -12.97
N GLN A 828 -3.80 -17.61 -13.54
CA GLN A 828 -2.87 -16.48 -13.58
C GLN A 828 -3.36 -15.45 -14.62
N PRO A 829 -3.48 -14.15 -14.26
CA PRO A 829 -4.03 -13.11 -15.13
C PRO A 829 -3.27 -12.85 -16.45
N TRP A 830 -2.00 -13.26 -16.57
CA TRP A 830 -1.10 -12.86 -17.66
C TRP A 830 -0.79 -13.95 -18.71
N GLN A 831 -1.42 -15.13 -18.65
CA GLN A 831 -1.21 -16.17 -19.67
C GLN A 831 -2.23 -16.07 -20.83
N PRO A 832 -1.81 -16.24 -22.10
CA PRO A 832 -2.73 -16.52 -23.20
C PRO A 832 -3.50 -17.81 -22.92
N LEU A 833 -4.81 -17.79 -23.16
CA LEU A 833 -5.73 -18.90 -22.84
C LEU A 833 -5.26 -20.23 -23.45
N PRO A 834 -5.13 -21.33 -22.68
CA PRO A 834 -5.02 -22.67 -23.24
C PRO A 834 -6.36 -23.08 -23.87
N GLY A 835 -6.30 -23.64 -25.08
CA GLY A 835 -7.44 -24.21 -25.76
C GLY A 835 -8.07 -25.36 -24.96
N ARG A 836 -9.40 -25.30 -24.84
CA ARG A 836 -10.34 -26.36 -24.43
C ARG A 836 -9.97 -27.19 -23.19
N GLN A 837 -10.73 -26.97 -22.11
CA GLN A 837 -11.28 -28.11 -21.36
C GLN A 837 -12.56 -27.71 -20.61
N ASN A 838 -13.59 -28.53 -20.83
CA ASN A 838 -14.92 -28.48 -20.26
C ASN A 838 -14.90 -28.69 -18.75
N ASN A 839 -15.50 -27.76 -18.01
CA ASN A 839 -16.30 -28.01 -16.81
C ASN A 839 -17.04 -26.71 -16.49
N ALA A 840 -18.35 -26.79 -16.27
CA ALA A 840 -19.29 -25.66 -16.20
C ALA A 840 -18.74 -24.46 -15.41
N ARG A 841 -18.38 -23.37 -16.13
CA ARG A 841 -17.85 -22.12 -15.56
C ARG A 841 -18.95 -21.05 -15.59
N LEU A 842 -19.26 -20.44 -14.45
CA LEU A 842 -19.90 -19.12 -14.44
C LEU A 842 -19.02 -18.16 -15.28
N PRO A 843 -19.59 -17.41 -16.23
CA PRO A 843 -18.82 -16.45 -17.02
C PRO A 843 -18.23 -15.39 -16.09
N ARG A 844 -16.92 -15.19 -16.17
CA ARG A 844 -16.22 -14.19 -15.35
C ARG A 844 -16.40 -12.82 -15.97
N TYR A 845 -16.91 -11.86 -15.20
CA TYR A 845 -16.99 -10.47 -15.63
C TYR A 845 -15.59 -9.89 -15.84
N ARG A 846 -15.31 -9.44 -17.07
CA ARG A 846 -14.10 -8.68 -17.44
C ARG A 846 -14.44 -7.33 -18.08
N GLY A 847 -15.65 -6.82 -17.83
CA GLY A 847 -16.11 -5.56 -18.38
C GLY A 847 -15.61 -4.33 -17.62
N SER A 848 -16.30 -3.21 -17.80
CA SER A 848 -15.87 -1.89 -17.32
C SER A 848 -16.36 -1.54 -15.92
N ILE A 849 -15.66 -0.63 -15.26
CA ILE A 849 -16.22 0.15 -14.16
C ILE A 849 -16.80 1.44 -14.74
N TYR A 850 -18.12 1.48 -14.89
CA TYR A 850 -18.84 2.55 -15.58
C TYR A 850 -18.95 3.83 -14.77
N SER A 851 -19.14 3.71 -13.46
CA SER A 851 -19.32 4.86 -12.56
C SER A 851 -18.71 4.61 -11.19
N LEU A 852 -18.30 5.71 -10.55
CA LEU A 852 -17.76 5.74 -9.19
C LEU A 852 -18.42 6.87 -8.41
N SER A 853 -18.75 6.62 -7.15
CA SER A 853 -19.30 7.64 -6.27
C SER A 853 -18.83 7.44 -4.82
N SER A 854 -18.67 8.53 -4.08
CA SER A 854 -18.48 8.50 -2.64
C SER A 854 -19.46 9.48 -1.98
N PRO A 855 -20.13 9.08 -0.88
CA PRO A 855 -21.12 9.93 -0.23
C PRO A 855 -20.57 11.27 0.28
N SER A 856 -19.30 11.30 0.65
CA SER A 856 -18.62 12.52 1.03
C SER A 856 -17.11 12.39 0.93
N PRO A 857 -16.40 13.52 0.85
CA PRO A 857 -14.94 13.55 0.93
C PRO A 857 -14.37 12.86 2.16
N SER A 858 -15.11 12.75 3.28
CA SER A 858 -14.69 12.08 4.52
C SER A 858 -15.19 10.64 4.68
N SER A 859 -16.08 10.16 3.80
CA SER A 859 -16.66 8.83 3.87
C SER A 859 -15.62 7.72 3.68
N ARG A 860 -15.76 6.62 4.44
CA ARG A 860 -14.94 5.41 4.25
C ARG A 860 -15.39 4.55 3.08
N THR A 861 -16.54 4.89 2.49
CA THR A 861 -17.24 4.06 1.53
C THR A 861 -17.13 4.64 0.13
N VAL A 862 -16.87 3.75 -0.82
CA VAL A 862 -16.87 4.03 -2.26
C VAL A 862 -17.81 3.04 -2.93
N TYR A 863 -18.65 3.55 -3.84
CA TYR A 863 -19.51 2.75 -4.69
C TYR A 863 -18.91 2.66 -6.10
N ALA A 864 -18.91 1.46 -6.65
CA ALA A 864 -18.45 1.18 -8.00
C ALA A 864 -19.53 0.46 -8.80
N GLY A 865 -19.86 1.00 -9.96
CA GLY A 865 -20.82 0.45 -10.89
C GLY A 865 -20.14 -0.44 -11.92
N ILE A 866 -20.47 -1.72 -11.91
CA ILE A 866 -20.07 -2.70 -12.94
C ILE A 866 -21.32 -3.24 -13.62
N GLU A 867 -21.20 -3.87 -14.78
CA GLU A 867 -22.37 -4.40 -15.50
C GLU A 867 -23.24 -5.25 -14.55
N ASN A 868 -24.52 -4.90 -14.45
CA ASN A 868 -25.52 -5.50 -13.56
C ASN A 868 -25.33 -5.37 -12.05
N HIS A 869 -24.25 -4.77 -11.53
CA HIS A 869 -23.98 -4.76 -10.10
C HIS A 869 -23.46 -3.41 -9.60
N VAL A 870 -23.84 -3.08 -8.36
CA VAL A 870 -23.26 -1.97 -7.60
C VAL A 870 -22.45 -2.54 -6.45
N ILE A 871 -21.14 -2.30 -6.45
CA ILE A 871 -20.22 -2.80 -5.43
C ILE A 871 -19.94 -1.70 -4.41
N GLN A 872 -20.17 -1.99 -3.14
CA GLN A 872 -19.78 -1.17 -2.00
C GLN A 872 -18.41 -1.60 -1.50
N LEU A 873 -17.46 -0.66 -1.46
CA LEU A 873 -16.11 -0.82 -0.94
C LEU A 873 -15.95 0.03 0.31
N ASP A 874 -15.86 -0.62 1.47
CA ASP A 874 -15.65 0.04 2.76
C ASP A 874 -14.18 -0.08 3.18
N PHE A 875 -13.45 1.02 3.12
CA PHE A 875 -12.03 1.09 3.49
C PHE A 875 -11.87 1.13 5.02
N MET A 876 -11.92 -0.05 5.64
CA MET A 876 -11.76 -0.27 7.08
C MET A 876 -11.00 -1.56 7.41
N ASN A 877 -10.40 -1.64 8.60
CA ASN A 877 -9.70 -2.84 9.09
C ASN A 877 -10.69 -3.84 9.74
N THR A 878 -10.37 -5.14 9.73
CA THR A 878 -11.15 -6.17 10.45
C THR A 878 -11.23 -5.91 11.94
N ASP A 879 -10.20 -5.33 12.57
CA ASP A 879 -10.25 -4.95 13.99
C ASP A 879 -11.23 -3.80 14.22
N ASP A 880 -11.24 -2.79 13.33
CA ASP A 880 -12.18 -1.67 13.36
C ASP A 880 -13.62 -2.15 13.10
N TRP A 881 -13.80 -3.33 12.48
CA TRP A 881 -15.09 -4.00 12.31
C TRP A 881 -15.48 -4.82 13.56
N LEU A 882 -14.54 -5.54 14.17
CA LEU A 882 -14.77 -6.39 15.35
C LEU A 882 -15.00 -5.60 16.64
N VAL A 883 -14.17 -4.59 16.93
CA VAL A 883 -14.32 -3.70 18.10
C VAL A 883 -15.68 -3.00 18.09
N ASN A 884 -16.13 -2.70 16.88
CA ASN A 884 -17.40 -2.08 16.59
C ASN A 884 -18.59 -3.03 16.73
N ARG A 885 -18.44 -4.36 16.84
CA ARG A 885 -19.57 -5.23 17.23
C ARG A 885 -20.16 -4.88 18.61
N GLY A 886 -19.47 -4.11 19.46
CA GLY A 886 -20.00 -3.61 20.73
C GLY A 886 -20.70 -2.24 20.66
N LYS A 887 -20.39 -1.40 19.67
CA LYS A 887 -20.89 0.00 19.57
C LYS A 887 -21.44 0.39 18.19
N VAL A 888 -20.96 -0.23 17.12
CA VAL A 888 -21.54 -0.28 15.76
C VAL A 888 -22.15 -1.68 15.57
N ARG A 889 -23.02 -2.06 16.50
CA ARG A 889 -23.94 -3.17 16.30
C ARG A 889 -25.13 -2.59 15.54
N ASN A 890 -25.28 -3.04 14.30
CA ASN A 890 -26.31 -2.76 13.29
C ASN A 890 -25.82 -1.78 12.21
N HIS A 891 -26.22 -2.06 10.95
CA HIS A 891 -26.24 -1.24 9.71
C HIS A 891 -25.82 -2.04 8.47
N LEU A 892 -25.20 -3.20 8.65
CA LEU A 892 -24.59 -3.94 7.56
C LEU A 892 -25.39 -5.22 7.37
N ASP A 893 -26.09 -5.33 6.24
CA ASP A 893 -26.76 -6.56 5.77
C ASP A 893 -25.92 -7.81 6.10
N ASP A 894 -26.58 -8.91 6.51
CA ASP A 894 -26.00 -10.25 6.72
C ASP A 894 -25.48 -10.89 5.41
N ARG A 895 -25.13 -10.07 4.42
CA ARG A 895 -24.71 -10.47 3.08
C ARG A 895 -23.23 -10.84 3.01
N PRO A 896 -22.87 -11.75 2.11
CA PRO A 896 -21.54 -12.33 2.06
C PRO A 896 -20.53 -11.28 1.61
N VAL A 897 -19.36 -11.30 2.25
CA VAL A 897 -18.25 -10.44 1.88
C VAL A 897 -17.53 -11.03 0.67
N LEU A 898 -17.23 -10.19 -0.32
CA LEU A 898 -16.64 -10.61 -1.59
C LEU A 898 -15.14 -10.90 -1.44
N ASN A 899 -14.70 -12.01 -2.01
CA ASN A 899 -13.28 -12.34 -2.11
C ASN A 899 -12.69 -11.74 -3.40
N LEU A 900 -11.99 -10.61 -3.27
CA LEU A 900 -11.41 -9.90 -4.39
C LEU A 900 -9.91 -10.14 -4.50
N SER A 901 -9.41 -10.12 -5.74
CA SER A 901 -7.97 -10.17 -6.01
C SER A 901 -7.43 -8.77 -6.27
N CYS A 902 -6.19 -8.52 -5.89
CA CYS A 902 -5.52 -7.25 -6.15
C CYS A 902 -4.06 -7.45 -6.50
N TYR A 903 -3.45 -6.45 -7.13
CA TYR A 903 -2.00 -6.38 -7.32
C TYR A 903 -1.51 -4.98 -7.01
N GLU A 904 -0.25 -4.90 -6.65
CA GLU A 904 0.45 -3.66 -6.42
C GLU A 904 1.24 -3.27 -7.67
N ARG A 905 1.24 -1.98 -8.03
CA ARG A 905 1.93 -1.52 -9.24
C ARG A 905 3.44 -1.72 -9.13
N PRO A 906 4.11 -2.07 -10.25
CA PRO A 906 5.55 -2.28 -10.30
C PRO A 906 6.33 -1.01 -9.90
N ARG A 907 7.54 -1.21 -9.34
CA ARG A 907 8.46 -0.09 -9.11
C ARG A 907 9.02 0.35 -10.46
N ARG A 908 9.33 1.64 -10.61
CA ARG A 908 10.03 2.14 -11.79
C ARG A 908 11.38 1.40 -11.88
N GLY A 909 11.62 0.66 -12.96
CA GLY A 909 12.80 -0.23 -13.13
C GLY A 909 12.62 -1.70 -12.69
N HIS A 910 11.46 -2.08 -12.12
CA HIS A 910 11.13 -3.46 -11.78
C HIS A 910 9.77 -3.84 -12.36
N GLU A 911 9.74 -4.38 -13.58
CA GLU A 911 8.51 -4.67 -14.34
C GLU A 911 7.67 -5.87 -13.82
N SER A 912 7.98 -6.42 -12.64
CA SER A 912 7.22 -7.52 -12.03
C SER A 912 6.18 -7.02 -11.02
N THR A 913 4.99 -7.58 -11.03
CA THR A 913 3.90 -7.25 -10.10
C THR A 913 3.98 -8.08 -8.80
N ASP A 914 3.85 -7.41 -7.66
CA ASP A 914 3.63 -8.10 -6.38
C ASP A 914 2.15 -8.48 -6.30
N ILE A 915 1.85 -9.77 -6.51
CA ILE A 915 0.49 -10.28 -6.30
C ILE A 915 0.26 -10.32 -4.80
N VAL A 916 -0.68 -9.51 -4.34
CA VAL A 916 -1.09 -9.51 -2.93
C VAL A 916 -2.46 -10.14 -2.85
N LEU A 917 -2.50 -11.40 -2.47
CA LEU A 917 -3.75 -12.01 -2.05
C LEU A 917 -4.11 -11.40 -0.69
N LEU A 918 -5.18 -10.63 -0.64
CA LEU A 918 -5.69 -10.13 0.63
C LEU A 918 -6.07 -11.33 1.51
N ARG A 919 -5.81 -11.23 2.82
CA ARG A 919 -6.18 -12.28 3.78
C ARG A 919 -7.63 -12.68 3.53
N LYS A 920 -7.90 -14.00 3.46
CA LYS A 920 -9.27 -14.52 3.55
C LYS A 920 -9.94 -13.85 4.74
N GLN A 921 -10.86 -12.93 4.50
CA GLN A 921 -11.84 -12.56 5.53
C GLN A 921 -12.53 -13.87 5.89
N ARG A 922 -12.60 -14.20 7.18
CA ARG A 922 -13.22 -15.46 7.64
C ARG A 922 -14.54 -15.62 6.91
N ASP A 923 -14.75 -16.81 6.33
CA ASP A 923 -16.06 -17.18 5.80
C ASP A 923 -17.06 -16.92 6.94
N LEU A 924 -17.88 -15.88 6.81
CA LEU A 924 -19.12 -15.81 7.57
C LEU A 924 -19.89 -17.02 7.06
N GLU A 925 -20.21 -17.95 7.97
CA GLU A 925 -20.81 -19.24 7.64
C GLU A 925 -21.89 -19.07 6.58
N ILE A 926 -21.65 -19.67 5.41
CA ILE A 926 -22.56 -19.69 4.25
C ILE A 926 -23.82 -20.54 4.57
N SER A 927 -24.00 -20.99 5.81
CA SER A 927 -25.18 -21.73 6.27
C SER A 927 -26.47 -20.91 6.28
N ALA A 928 -26.40 -19.58 6.11
CA ALA A 928 -27.56 -18.69 6.16
C ALA A 928 -28.20 -18.37 4.79
N LEU A 929 -27.54 -18.62 3.66
CA LEU A 929 -28.07 -18.27 2.33
C LEU A 929 -28.46 -19.55 1.59
N LYS A 930 -29.76 -19.84 1.56
CA LYS A 930 -30.30 -20.86 0.66
C LYS A 930 -30.05 -20.39 -0.78
N ASP A 931 -29.76 -21.32 -1.69
CA ASP A 931 -29.63 -21.11 -3.15
C ASP A 931 -30.79 -20.33 -3.81
N GLN A 932 -31.85 -20.09 -3.05
CA GLN A 932 -33.00 -19.32 -3.45
C GLN A 932 -32.83 -17.81 -3.36
N ASP A 933 -31.75 -17.20 -2.83
CA ASP A 933 -31.67 -15.75 -2.54
C ASP A 933 -30.82 -14.89 -3.51
N ILE A 934 -30.32 -15.44 -4.62
CA ILE A 934 -29.52 -14.68 -5.61
C ILE A 934 -30.42 -14.26 -6.77
N GLU A 935 -30.75 -12.95 -6.87
CA GLU A 935 -31.38 -12.40 -8.08
C GLU A 935 -30.34 -12.20 -9.19
N PRO A 936 -30.60 -12.69 -10.42
CA PRO A 936 -29.73 -12.44 -11.56
C PRO A 936 -30.00 -11.04 -12.12
N GLY A 937 -29.53 -10.01 -11.42
CA GLY A 937 -29.46 -8.63 -11.92
C GLY A 937 -30.73 -7.80 -11.78
N TRP A 938 -30.53 -6.49 -11.63
CA TRP A 938 -31.55 -5.48 -11.31
C TRP A 938 -32.35 -4.97 -12.52
N ASP A 939 -32.06 -5.49 -13.71
CA ASP A 939 -32.71 -5.13 -14.97
C ASP A 939 -34.00 -5.95 -15.14
N GLU A 940 -35.16 -5.31 -15.13
CA GLU A 940 -36.46 -6.01 -15.23
C GLU A 940 -36.83 -6.43 -16.65
N ARG A 941 -36.00 -6.17 -17.66
CA ARG A 941 -36.27 -6.54 -19.06
C ARG A 941 -36.45 -8.05 -19.26
N TRP A 942 -35.94 -8.89 -18.37
CA TRP A 942 -36.24 -10.33 -18.36
C TRP A 942 -37.76 -10.63 -18.22
N LYS A 943 -38.55 -9.73 -17.60
CA LYS A 943 -40.01 -9.89 -17.47
C LYS A 943 -40.74 -9.74 -18.81
N LEU A 944 -40.24 -8.90 -19.73
CA LEU A 944 -40.84 -8.70 -21.05
C LEU A 944 -40.65 -9.92 -21.98
N GLU A 945 -39.51 -10.60 -21.90
CA GLU A 945 -39.27 -11.81 -22.67
C GLU A 945 -40.17 -12.97 -22.25
N GLN A 946 -40.57 -13.04 -20.97
CA GLN A 946 -41.56 -14.02 -20.51
C GLN A 946 -42.94 -13.80 -21.14
N GLN A 947 -43.35 -12.54 -21.35
CA GLN A 947 -44.60 -12.25 -22.06
C GLN A 947 -44.50 -12.60 -23.55
N ARG A 948 -43.35 -12.38 -24.19
CA ARG A 948 -43.13 -12.80 -25.59
C ARG A 948 -43.11 -14.32 -25.76
N THR A 949 -42.50 -15.06 -24.83
CA THR A 949 -42.50 -16.54 -24.86
C THR A 949 -43.88 -17.11 -24.51
N ARG A 950 -44.62 -16.53 -23.55
CA ARG A 950 -46.02 -16.91 -23.28
C ARG A 950 -46.96 -16.57 -24.45
N LYS A 951 -46.81 -15.41 -25.11
CA LYS A 951 -47.58 -15.07 -26.32
C LYS A 951 -47.15 -15.90 -27.53
N GLY A 952 -45.89 -16.28 -27.64
CA GLY A 952 -45.38 -17.19 -28.68
C GLY A 952 -45.93 -18.61 -28.52
N MET A 953 -46.02 -19.12 -27.29
CA MET A 953 -46.69 -20.39 -26.99
C MET A 953 -48.21 -20.31 -27.17
N ALA A 954 -48.85 -19.18 -26.83
CA ALA A 954 -50.27 -18.99 -27.08
C ALA A 954 -50.57 -18.86 -28.60
N ALA A 955 -49.74 -18.16 -29.36
CA ALA A 955 -49.91 -18.04 -30.81
C ALA A 955 -49.64 -19.36 -31.55
N SER A 956 -48.69 -20.18 -31.09
CA SER A 956 -48.46 -21.51 -31.65
C SER A 956 -49.56 -22.52 -31.30
N TRP A 957 -50.30 -22.30 -30.21
CA TRP A 957 -51.47 -23.11 -29.83
C TRP A 957 -52.74 -22.78 -30.62
N TRP A 958 -52.85 -21.57 -31.17
CA TRP A 958 -54.01 -21.17 -31.99
C TRP A 958 -53.82 -21.41 -33.50
N GLN A 959 -52.60 -21.61 -33.99
CA GLN A 959 -52.36 -21.95 -35.40
C GLN A 959 -52.36 -23.46 -35.71
N SER A 960 -52.46 -24.34 -34.71
CA SER A 960 -52.57 -25.79 -34.93
C SER A 960 -54.01 -26.32 -34.83
N ARG A 961 -55.03 -25.45 -34.78
CA ARG A 961 -56.45 -25.82 -34.66
C ARG A 961 -57.45 -24.93 -35.44
N SER A 962 -57.02 -24.31 -36.53
CA SER A 962 -57.92 -23.67 -37.51
C SER A 962 -57.47 -23.96 -38.93
#